data_AF-A0ABD2PCT8-F1
#
_entry.id   AF-A0ABD2PCT8-F1
#
_cell.length_a   1.000
_cell.length_b   1.000
_cell.length_c   1.000
_cell.angle_alpha   90.00
_cell.angle_beta   90.00
_cell.angle_gamma   90.00
#
_symmetry.space_group_name_H-M   'P 1'
#
loop_
_entity.id
_entity.type
_entity.pdbx_description
1 polymer ?
#
loop_
_entity_poly.entity_id
_entity_poly.type
_entity_poly.pdbx_seq_one_letter_code
_entity_poly.pdbx_strand_id
1 'polypeptide(L)'
;MDKKKDEPVPVDPRLELMSKIMLLSYRVKPDRWAKMIVVEDNLKMINHFFDDPKEKELILTLVGGQFYVYKTYDQSIKQKYTHFFRKQNEKVTAENFRQVLNFGDMSGKPIDDLSILMNHVFIPLLNHPGNQKGWPQTVKEDVKAQLDEFKNYVEEIRGAMKGETILPMPNAVTLIYQTISMHAASYGESVDHNVKLEIETAVVKWSQICKEVLKENSKSAFVDGAHPTPMEEINFWQKRRKNLQNIYDQLSDPRVKKLAEYLEVTSSSYLTTFKTLFRNVVAALIEAKDITIYLKPLIPHIKRFEENDFLDLKNYIKPLIHVVGLIWAHSRYYSFSEKIVNLFKQIANLLIESVIRNLDPSSVFLGDPEEVCDKVTKTIDMLNLFLDSFEYVREHLHEYYAKIENATPQPWNFHRRTAFQRLIEFLNRLNLVKKILVANIDYSKLERVEIGGLKGKYLSVKCEDIFTDFGRVYSVFQNITYDVLDIEDLHIHDDYKIFENKCADIDHRLASVFQQAFDDCNNLEGLFKLLNIVGNLVERPAVRAEVAEKFPGLIVIMDEVVDNIKAMYDDGEKNGILLDKYFPPVAGRIYWYKKHLSRLDKTESSFKQINNEILRSEEAMYMLSKYSQMAKILNDRITEVLHEWIQQIRVEIEEGLAKTQLGREPGKEEIFVNLDPKLEAILKEMRYLMQLDLEGLPDEAKAVFDEVENIYKSYVRLKRIEQYYNFLKESTLVVEYSMIESEMDKIGTMLEPLMTSVTWSENEPENIDVMYEIVKYLYDRVTEAQSNMSKLISDIDLWANMPLFERKDGKKENLLNIDDRNERVQKRFDQINNCTQELKNVLYHNYHLYFDFPYTPPPTPPSEQLQKTTLEPRLEEETFTYDDSFKSSSDEDLEEIQESKTRVTTLASTSRAETSEDKFNRRREYIQASSQKLHKYKTIESSSGVTIEELTQPPEPNISQKWDAYLSYLDQLLVDKLIQAVEISQMYFLNEMGDYQPTTPFLEISLVLKEPHLTYEPSVNKKDTPNLLSQIELMLKDVYNMGLFMERISPTSTEENYFNDLANNEGCLDNHDEICSRIILAMNEAADFVNTFDEYIPLWANDRNEFLQEFLKYSRRLTYEEKQQIKDEDAPPIKENPQR
;
A
#
# COMPACT_ATOMS: atom_id res chain seq x y z
N MET A 1 30.15 28.31 34.72
CA MET A 1 31.32 28.84 35.44
C MET A 1 31.39 30.34 35.19
N ASP A 2 31.63 31.07 36.27
CA ASP A 2 32.12 32.45 36.41
C ASP A 2 31.36 33.65 35.84
N LYS A 3 30.63 34.28 36.77
CA LYS A 3 30.30 35.72 36.78
C LYS A 3 31.59 36.55 36.67
N LYS A 4 31.83 37.15 35.51
CA LYS A 4 32.70 38.34 35.41
C LYS A 4 31.89 39.59 35.75
N LYS A 5 32.46 40.39 36.64
CA LYS A 5 31.98 41.70 37.10
C LYS A 5 31.89 42.66 35.91
N ASP A 6 30.73 43.31 35.75
CA ASP A 6 30.56 44.46 34.86
C ASP A 6 31.34 45.67 35.40
N GLU A 7 32.27 46.19 34.61
CA GLU A 7 32.80 47.55 34.75
C GLU A 7 31.72 48.56 34.31
N PRO A 8 31.58 49.73 34.96
CA PRO A 8 30.64 50.74 34.52
C PRO A 8 31.12 51.38 33.22
N VAL A 9 30.35 51.20 32.14
CA VAL A 9 30.55 51.88 30.85
C VAL A 9 30.59 53.40 31.08
N PRO A 10 31.58 54.15 30.56
CA PRO A 10 31.61 55.60 30.68
C PRO A 10 30.42 56.21 29.92
N VAL A 11 29.50 56.85 30.65
CA VAL A 11 28.32 57.50 30.08
C VAL A 11 28.72 58.90 29.62
N ASP A 12 28.64 59.17 28.31
CA ASP A 12 28.87 60.53 27.76
C ASP A 12 27.82 61.51 28.33
N PRO A 13 28.23 62.58 29.02
CA PRO A 13 27.32 63.56 29.60
C PRO A 13 26.43 64.27 28.56
N ARG A 14 26.89 64.36 27.29
CA ARG A 14 26.12 64.95 26.18
C ARG A 14 24.91 64.09 25.82
N LEU A 15 25.08 62.77 25.84
CA LEU A 15 24.00 61.81 25.60
C LEU A 15 22.99 61.80 26.74
N GLU A 16 23.44 62.01 27.99
CA GLU A 16 22.54 62.10 29.14
C GLU A 16 21.63 63.35 29.07
N LEU A 17 22.18 64.48 28.65
CA LEU A 17 21.41 65.72 28.45
C LEU A 17 20.35 65.55 27.35
N MET A 18 20.73 64.96 26.22
CA MET A 18 19.80 64.68 25.13
C MET A 18 18.73 63.66 25.54
N SER A 19 19.13 62.63 26.30
CA SER A 19 18.21 61.65 26.89
C SER A 19 17.13 62.31 27.74
N LYS A 20 17.53 63.20 28.67
CA LYS A 20 16.59 63.91 29.54
C LYS A 20 15.56 64.72 28.73
N ILE A 21 16.00 65.40 27.68
CA ILE A 21 15.11 66.18 26.79
C ILE A 21 14.11 65.26 26.08
N MET A 22 14.58 64.15 25.52
CA MET A 22 13.74 63.20 24.77
C MET A 22 12.75 62.47 25.68
N LEU A 23 13.16 62.05 26.87
CA LEU A 23 12.28 61.41 27.85
C LEU A 23 11.20 62.37 28.35
N LEU A 24 11.52 63.65 28.57
CA LEU A 24 10.55 64.68 28.95
C LEU A 24 9.57 65.00 27.81
N SER A 25 10.07 65.17 26.59
CA SER A 25 9.27 65.53 25.41
C SER A 25 8.27 64.44 25.02
N TYR A 26 8.67 63.16 25.08
CA TYR A 26 7.83 62.03 24.66
C TYR A 26 7.14 61.30 25.82
N ARG A 27 7.46 61.63 27.07
CA ARG A 27 6.93 60.97 28.28
C ARG A 27 7.07 59.43 28.24
N VAL A 28 8.21 58.94 27.73
CA VAL A 28 8.50 57.50 27.62
C VAL A 28 9.45 57.03 28.72
N LYS A 29 9.46 55.72 28.97
CA LYS A 29 10.35 55.10 29.95
C LYS A 29 11.81 55.11 29.45
N PRO A 30 12.82 55.16 30.36
CA PRO A 30 14.24 55.19 30.00
C PRO A 30 14.73 54.00 29.16
N ASP A 31 14.03 52.86 29.22
CA ASP A 31 14.35 51.64 28.46
C ASP A 31 14.32 51.85 26.93
N ARG A 32 13.43 52.73 26.44
CA ARG A 32 13.30 53.03 25.01
C ARG A 32 14.48 53.83 24.48
N TRP A 33 15.02 54.74 25.28
CA TRP A 33 16.24 55.46 24.96
C TRP A 33 17.45 54.52 24.94
N ALA A 34 17.55 53.63 25.95
CA ALA A 34 18.62 52.63 26.01
C ALA A 34 18.63 51.72 24.78
N LYS A 35 17.46 51.25 24.31
CA LYS A 35 17.35 50.44 23.08
C LYS A 35 17.81 51.16 21.81
N MET A 36 17.59 52.48 21.72
CA MET A 36 18.01 53.26 20.55
C MET A 36 19.52 53.45 20.50
N ILE A 37 20.15 53.71 21.66
CA ILE A 37 21.60 53.89 21.78
C ILE A 37 22.39 52.61 21.50
N VAL A 38 21.81 51.43 21.77
CA VAL A 38 22.46 50.13 21.48
C VAL A 38 22.65 49.91 19.97
N VAL A 39 21.85 50.56 19.12
CA VAL A 39 22.03 50.50 17.67
C VAL A 39 23.23 51.37 17.28
N GLU A 40 24.32 50.72 16.85
CA GLU A 40 25.60 51.40 16.56
C GLU A 40 25.47 52.57 15.59
N ASP A 41 24.65 52.45 14.55
CA ASP A 41 24.51 53.48 13.52
C ASP A 41 23.86 54.76 14.08
N ASN A 42 22.86 54.62 14.96
CA ASN A 42 22.25 55.77 15.63
C ASN A 42 23.25 56.49 16.54
N LEU A 43 24.04 55.72 17.29
CA LEU A 43 25.07 56.28 18.17
C LEU A 43 26.17 57.00 17.36
N LYS A 44 26.59 56.42 16.22
CA LYS A 44 27.53 57.05 15.28
C LYS A 44 26.97 58.37 14.74
N MET A 45 25.69 58.42 14.35
CA MET A 45 25.04 59.65 13.86
C MET A 45 24.99 60.75 14.92
N ILE A 46 24.64 60.40 16.16
CA ILE A 46 24.56 61.36 17.27
C ILE A 46 25.95 61.90 17.64
N ASN A 47 26.96 61.02 17.74
CA ASN A 47 28.31 61.44 18.06
C ASN A 47 28.92 62.28 16.93
N HIS A 48 28.64 61.93 15.67
CA HIS A 48 29.04 62.73 14.52
C HIS A 48 28.44 64.15 14.58
N PHE A 49 27.15 64.27 14.94
CA PHE A 49 26.53 65.56 15.19
C PHE A 49 27.22 66.32 16.32
N PHE A 50 27.63 65.69 17.42
CA PHE A 50 28.33 66.43 18.48
C PHE A 50 29.74 66.89 18.07
N ASP A 51 30.46 66.07 17.31
CA ASP A 51 31.89 66.26 17.07
C ASP A 51 32.21 67.04 15.78
N ASP A 52 31.31 67.08 14.80
CA ASP A 52 31.46 67.85 13.56
C ASP A 52 30.64 69.16 13.61
N PRO A 53 31.30 70.34 13.64
CA PRO A 53 30.62 71.63 13.59
C PRO A 53 29.84 71.90 12.30
N LYS A 54 30.07 71.11 11.23
CA LYS A 54 29.35 71.25 9.95
C LYS A 54 27.95 70.66 9.99
N GLU A 55 27.68 69.71 10.89
CA GLU A 55 26.36 69.13 11.08
C GLU A 55 25.48 70.12 11.86
N LYS A 56 24.55 70.75 11.14
CA LYS A 56 23.72 71.87 11.63
C LYS A 56 22.45 71.42 12.34
N GLU A 57 21.93 70.25 12.00
CA GLU A 57 20.65 69.77 12.53
C GLU A 57 20.74 68.28 12.87
N LEU A 58 19.89 67.86 13.81
CA LEU A 58 19.67 66.46 14.18
C LEU A 58 18.21 66.33 14.60
N ILE A 59 17.51 65.33 14.09
CA ILE A 59 16.10 65.12 14.37
C ILE A 59 15.89 63.74 14.97
N LEU A 60 15.05 63.68 16.02
CA LEU A 60 14.63 62.43 16.63
C LEU A 60 13.11 62.33 16.64
N THR A 61 12.58 61.16 16.29
CA THR A 61 11.14 60.87 16.32
C THR A 61 10.86 59.49 16.89
N LEU A 62 9.65 59.29 17.39
CA LEU A 62 9.19 58.03 17.98
C LEU A 62 8.11 57.41 17.09
N VAL A 63 8.40 56.25 16.48
CA VAL A 63 7.46 55.51 15.62
C VAL A 63 7.33 54.08 16.17
N GLY A 64 6.09 53.62 16.38
CA GLY A 64 5.85 52.27 16.93
C GLY A 64 6.49 52.01 18.31
N GLY A 65 6.80 53.07 19.07
CA GLY A 65 7.46 52.96 20.37
C GLY A 65 8.98 52.76 20.31
N GLN A 66 9.62 53.02 19.17
CA GLN A 66 11.08 53.07 19.01
C GLN A 66 11.53 54.43 18.48
N PHE A 67 12.70 54.90 18.93
CA PHE A 67 13.29 56.16 18.49
C PHE A 67 14.11 55.96 17.21
N TYR A 68 13.91 56.86 16.26
CA TYR A 68 14.65 56.97 15.01
C TYR A 68 15.40 58.30 14.97
N VAL A 69 16.63 58.28 14.45
CA VAL A 69 17.52 59.43 14.33
C VAL A 69 17.69 59.78 12.86
N TYR A 70 17.54 61.07 12.53
CA TYR A 70 17.70 61.61 11.18
C TYR A 70 18.69 62.77 11.22
N LYS A 71 19.54 62.86 10.19
CA LYS A 71 20.50 63.98 10.05
C LYS A 71 19.83 65.29 9.63
N THR A 72 18.74 65.18 8.86
CA THR A 72 17.98 66.32 8.32
C THR A 72 16.50 65.95 8.29
N TYR A 73 15.62 66.91 8.00
CA TYR A 73 14.20 66.61 7.83
C TYR A 73 13.96 65.65 6.66
N ASP A 74 13.09 64.66 6.88
CA ASP A 74 12.69 63.66 5.88
C ASP A 74 11.14 63.64 5.78
N GLN A 75 10.62 63.55 4.55
CA GLN A 75 9.17 63.54 4.28
C GLN A 75 8.45 62.33 4.89
N SER A 76 9.17 61.28 5.26
CA SER A 76 8.66 60.10 5.97
C SER A 76 8.25 60.39 7.43
N ILE A 77 8.69 61.50 8.02
CA ILE A 77 8.37 61.89 9.40
C ILE A 77 6.93 62.41 9.49
N LYS A 78 5.97 61.52 9.77
CA LYS A 78 4.54 61.84 9.94
C LYS A 78 4.11 62.11 11.38
N GLN A 79 5.03 61.97 12.34
CA GLN A 79 4.76 62.07 13.78
C GLN A 79 5.45 63.28 14.40
N LYS A 80 5.18 63.56 15.68
CA LYS A 80 5.93 64.54 16.48
C LYS A 80 7.43 64.24 16.41
N TYR A 81 8.25 65.25 16.15
CA TYR A 81 9.71 65.13 16.16
C TYR A 81 10.35 66.23 17.02
N THR A 82 11.44 65.90 17.69
CA THR A 82 12.29 66.86 18.41
C THR A 82 13.51 67.15 17.55
N HIS A 83 13.75 68.42 17.27
CA HIS A 83 14.89 68.88 16.50
C HIS A 83 15.95 69.49 17.41
N PHE A 84 17.22 69.34 17.04
CA PHE A 84 18.37 69.97 17.65
C PHE A 84 19.12 70.74 16.55
N PHE A 85 19.05 72.08 16.60
CA PHE A 85 19.71 72.97 15.65
C PHE A 85 20.91 73.64 16.28
N ARG A 86 22.02 73.70 15.55
CA ARG A 86 23.23 74.39 15.97
C ARG A 86 23.14 75.89 15.68
N LYS A 87 23.30 76.73 16.70
CA LYS A 87 23.32 78.21 16.63
C LYS A 87 24.69 78.76 16.23
N GLN A 88 25.77 78.09 16.64
CA GLN A 88 27.16 78.53 16.45
C GLN A 88 28.01 77.36 15.92
N ASN A 89 28.90 77.60 14.96
CA ASN A 89 29.73 76.54 14.34
C ASN A 89 30.89 76.09 15.25
N GLU A 90 30.55 75.58 16.43
CA GLU A 90 31.48 75.05 17.42
C GLU A 90 31.10 73.60 17.76
N LYS A 91 32.06 72.78 18.22
CA LYS A 91 31.77 71.40 18.66
C LYS A 91 30.89 71.39 19.90
N VAL A 92 29.98 70.43 20.02
CA VAL A 92 29.12 70.31 21.22
C VAL A 92 29.88 69.59 22.32
N THR A 93 30.08 70.29 23.43
CA THR A 93 30.60 69.78 24.70
C THR A 93 29.50 69.80 25.76
N ALA A 94 29.71 69.11 26.89
CA ALA A 94 28.75 69.08 27.99
C ALA A 94 28.50 70.48 28.61
N GLU A 95 29.49 71.38 28.54
CA GLU A 95 29.43 72.72 29.12
C GLU A 95 28.77 73.74 28.18
N ASN A 96 28.98 73.62 26.86
CA ASN A 96 28.47 74.58 25.88
C ASN A 96 27.12 74.17 25.25
N PHE A 97 26.58 72.99 25.59
CA PHE A 97 25.35 72.41 25.00
C PHE A 97 24.19 73.41 24.88
N ARG A 98 23.91 74.20 25.92
CA ARG A 98 22.78 75.18 25.94
C ARG A 98 23.06 76.46 25.15
N GLN A 99 24.33 76.81 24.96
CA GLN A 99 24.73 78.01 24.22
C GLN A 99 24.80 77.72 22.73
N VAL A 100 25.32 76.54 22.37
CA VAL A 100 25.57 76.10 20.99
C VAL A 100 24.32 75.52 20.34
N LEU A 101 23.41 74.87 21.07
CA LEU A 101 22.22 74.24 20.50
C LEU A 101 20.91 75.00 20.82
N ASN A 102 20.01 75.04 19.84
CA ASN A 102 18.59 75.27 20.01
C ASN A 102 17.88 73.92 19.87
N PHE A 103 16.85 73.66 20.67
CA PHE A 103 16.05 72.46 20.50
C PHE A 103 14.59 72.76 20.77
N GLY A 104 13.72 72.00 20.12
CA GLY A 104 12.29 72.20 20.20
C GLY A 104 11.52 71.03 19.61
N ASP A 105 10.24 70.98 19.93
CA ASP A 105 9.31 70.00 19.39
C ASP A 105 8.52 70.61 18.23
N MET A 106 8.32 69.82 17.17
CA MET A 106 7.43 70.14 16.06
C MET A 106 6.42 69.00 15.86
N SER A 107 5.22 69.32 15.39
CA SER A 107 4.22 68.29 15.08
C SER A 107 4.55 67.60 13.75
N GLY A 108 3.90 66.47 13.48
CA GLY A 108 3.94 65.82 12.16
C GLY A 108 3.18 66.59 11.07
N LYS A 109 2.72 67.82 11.36
CA LYS A 109 1.95 68.69 10.44
C LYS A 109 2.57 70.09 10.39
N PRO A 110 3.73 70.25 9.72
CA PRO A 110 4.51 71.49 9.75
C PRO A 110 3.75 72.72 9.21
N ILE A 111 2.81 72.53 8.28
CA ILE A 111 2.02 73.62 7.69
C ILE A 111 0.92 74.10 8.65
N ASP A 112 0.33 73.19 9.42
CA ASP A 112 -0.62 73.57 10.48
C ASP A 112 0.13 74.34 11.59
N ASP A 113 1.32 73.88 11.98
CA ASP A 113 2.17 74.59 12.94
C ASP A 113 2.60 75.97 12.42
N LEU A 114 2.99 76.08 11.15
CA LEU A 114 3.33 77.36 10.53
C LEU A 114 2.15 78.33 10.51
N SER A 115 0.95 77.86 10.17
CA SER A 115 -0.29 78.67 10.21
C SER A 115 -0.56 79.21 11.62
N ILE A 116 -0.37 78.38 12.66
CA ILE A 116 -0.54 78.79 14.05
C ILE A 116 0.55 79.80 14.47
N LEU A 117 1.82 79.51 14.17
CA LEU A 117 2.94 80.40 14.48
C LEU A 117 2.79 81.75 13.78
N MET A 118 2.37 81.77 12.52
CA MET A 118 2.10 83.01 11.79
C MET A 118 0.99 83.82 12.46
N ASN A 119 -0.17 83.22 12.73
CA ASN A 119 -1.32 83.94 13.27
C ASN A 119 -1.14 84.39 14.73
N HIS A 120 -0.50 83.58 15.56
CA HIS A 120 -0.44 83.80 17.01
C HIS A 120 0.90 84.31 17.52
N VAL A 121 1.99 84.15 16.76
CA VAL A 121 3.34 84.56 17.19
C VAL A 121 3.88 85.66 16.28
N PHE A 122 4.10 85.37 14.99
CA PHE A 122 4.83 86.29 14.11
C PHE A 122 4.02 87.54 13.74
N ILE A 123 2.73 87.42 13.37
CA ILE A 123 1.89 88.58 13.04
C ILE A 123 1.74 89.51 14.25
N PRO A 124 1.38 89.04 15.45
CA PRO A 124 1.31 89.90 16.63
C PRO A 124 2.67 90.52 17.00
N LEU A 125 3.77 89.76 16.89
CA LEU A 125 5.11 90.24 17.23
C LEU A 125 5.59 91.36 16.31
N LEU A 126 5.38 91.21 14.99
CA LEU A 126 5.84 92.15 13.97
C LEU A 126 4.91 93.36 13.82
N ASN A 127 3.61 93.20 14.07
CA ASN A 127 2.64 94.30 14.08
C ASN A 127 2.52 95.01 15.43
N HIS A 128 3.26 94.58 16.46
CA HIS A 128 3.23 95.23 17.76
C HIS A 128 3.86 96.65 17.68
N PRO A 129 3.15 97.72 18.06
CA PRO A 129 3.65 99.09 17.92
C PRO A 129 4.97 99.35 18.64
N GLY A 130 5.24 98.63 19.74
CA GLY A 130 6.48 98.74 20.50
C GLY A 130 7.71 98.17 19.78
N ASN A 131 7.53 97.15 18.92
CA ASN A 131 8.62 96.51 18.17
C ASN A 131 8.93 97.25 16.86
N GLN A 132 7.99 98.07 16.38
CA GLN A 132 8.13 98.90 15.17
C GLN A 132 8.72 100.30 15.45
N LYS A 133 9.29 100.52 16.64
CA LYS A 133 9.85 101.81 17.04
C LYS A 133 11.14 102.07 16.26
N GLY A 134 11.14 103.13 15.45
CA GLY A 134 12.26 103.48 14.55
C GLY A 134 12.04 103.10 13.08
N TRP A 135 10.95 102.40 12.75
CA TRP A 135 10.62 102.08 11.34
C TRP A 135 9.90 103.24 10.65
N PRO A 136 10.25 103.57 9.40
CA PRO A 136 9.46 104.48 8.57
C PRO A 136 8.03 103.97 8.35
N GLN A 137 7.06 104.88 8.21
CA GLN A 137 5.65 104.52 8.07
C GLN A 137 5.38 103.62 6.85
N THR A 138 6.05 103.90 5.72
CA THR A 138 5.99 103.08 4.51
C THR A 138 6.45 101.64 4.74
N VAL A 139 7.48 101.42 5.56
CA VAL A 139 7.99 100.08 5.89
C VAL A 139 7.00 99.34 6.80
N LYS A 140 6.32 100.03 7.72
CA LYS A 140 5.30 99.40 8.57
C LYS A 140 4.11 98.91 7.76
N GLU A 141 3.66 99.72 6.81
CA GLU A 141 2.54 99.39 5.93
C GLU A 141 2.91 98.26 4.96
N ASP A 142 4.11 98.28 4.40
CA ASP A 142 4.62 97.22 3.52
C ASP A 142 4.80 95.88 4.27
N VAL A 143 5.45 95.88 5.44
CA VAL A 143 5.61 94.66 6.27
C VAL A 143 4.24 94.08 6.65
N LYS A 144 3.26 94.94 6.98
CA LYS A 144 1.90 94.50 7.28
C LYS A 144 1.25 93.85 6.05
N ALA A 145 1.33 94.48 4.88
CA ALA A 145 0.79 93.95 3.63
C ALA A 145 1.41 92.60 3.25
N GLN A 146 2.73 92.49 3.34
CA GLN A 146 3.47 91.24 3.06
C GLN A 146 3.11 90.12 4.06
N LEU A 147 2.91 90.45 5.34
CA LEU A 147 2.47 89.47 6.34
C LEU A 147 1.05 88.98 6.09
N ASP A 148 0.14 89.87 5.67
CA ASP A 148 -1.24 89.51 5.33
C ASP A 148 -1.28 88.67 4.03
N GLU A 149 -0.44 88.99 3.04
CA GLU A 149 -0.28 88.18 1.81
C GLU A 149 0.28 86.79 2.13
N PHE A 150 1.35 86.72 2.93
CA PHE A 150 1.96 85.45 3.33
C PHE A 150 1.01 84.61 4.18
N LYS A 151 0.20 85.22 5.05
CA LYS A 151 -0.86 84.53 5.80
C LYS A 151 -1.87 83.89 4.85
N ASN A 152 -2.36 84.64 3.86
CA ASN A 152 -3.32 84.11 2.88
C ASN A 152 -2.71 82.95 2.08
N TYR A 153 -1.44 83.04 1.74
CA TYR A 153 -0.71 81.97 1.06
C TYR A 153 -0.54 80.71 1.93
N VAL A 154 -0.19 80.86 3.22
CA VAL A 154 -0.09 79.72 4.16
C VAL A 154 -1.45 79.06 4.38
N GLU A 155 -2.52 79.84 4.46
CA GLU A 155 -3.90 79.32 4.55
C GLU A 155 -4.32 78.57 3.27
N GLU A 156 -3.97 79.09 2.10
CA GLU A 156 -4.21 78.44 0.80
C GLU A 156 -3.49 77.09 0.70
N ILE A 157 -2.20 77.04 1.05
CA ILE A 157 -1.43 75.78 1.10
C ILE A 157 -2.03 74.81 2.12
N ARG A 158 -2.43 75.31 3.29
CA ARG A 158 -3.07 74.48 4.33
C ARG A 158 -4.38 73.87 3.83
N GLY A 159 -5.17 74.63 3.08
CA GLY A 159 -6.39 74.15 2.41
C GLY A 159 -6.08 73.09 1.35
N ALA A 160 -5.15 73.40 0.44
CA ALA A 160 -4.72 72.50 -0.64
C ALA A 160 -4.22 71.15 -0.09
N MET A 161 -3.42 71.16 0.98
CA MET A 161 -2.93 69.97 1.68
C MET A 161 -4.04 69.13 2.33
N LYS A 162 -5.18 69.75 2.71
CA LYS A 162 -6.35 69.07 3.25
C LYS A 162 -7.36 68.64 2.18
N GLY A 163 -7.08 68.94 0.90
CA GLY A 163 -8.01 68.72 -0.21
C GLY A 163 -9.23 69.64 -0.16
N GLU A 164 -9.11 70.79 0.50
CA GLU A 164 -10.17 71.77 0.67
C GLU A 164 -9.76 73.06 -0.02
N THR A 165 -10.50 73.45 -1.05
CA THR A 165 -10.26 74.71 -1.75
C THR A 165 -10.74 75.87 -0.87
N ILE A 166 -9.81 76.72 -0.44
CA ILE A 166 -10.09 77.90 0.38
C ILE A 166 -10.13 79.12 -0.53
N LEU A 167 -11.19 79.91 -0.43
CA LEU A 167 -11.35 81.18 -1.14
C LEU A 167 -10.70 82.30 -0.32
N PRO A 168 -9.65 82.97 -0.81
CA PRO A 168 -8.97 84.02 -0.06
C PRO A 168 -9.89 85.23 0.13
N MET A 169 -10.07 85.67 1.37
CA MET A 169 -10.96 86.77 1.71
C MET A 169 -10.25 88.12 1.52
N PRO A 170 -10.89 89.14 0.90
CA PRO A 170 -10.34 90.49 0.83
C PRO A 170 -10.07 91.11 2.21
N ASN A 171 -9.04 91.94 2.33
CA ASN A 171 -8.76 92.68 3.57
C ASN A 171 -9.89 93.65 3.94
N ALA A 172 -10.54 94.24 2.92
CA ALA A 172 -11.75 95.04 3.05
C ALA A 172 -12.94 94.32 3.72
N VAL A 173 -12.91 92.98 3.90
CA VAL A 173 -14.00 92.22 4.51
C VAL A 173 -14.36 92.68 5.92
N THR A 174 -13.36 93.16 6.66
CA THR A 174 -13.54 93.68 8.03
C THR A 174 -14.33 94.99 8.08
N LEU A 175 -14.35 95.75 6.98
CA LEU A 175 -14.98 97.06 6.87
C LEU A 175 -16.34 97.01 6.15
N ILE A 176 -16.73 95.89 5.53
CA ILE A 176 -17.95 95.76 4.69
C ILE A 176 -19.21 96.27 5.38
N TYR A 177 -19.43 95.87 6.64
CA TYR A 177 -20.64 96.26 7.38
C TYR A 177 -20.68 97.78 7.59
N GLN A 178 -19.53 98.39 7.83
CA GLN A 178 -19.41 99.84 7.99
C GLN A 178 -19.55 100.55 6.63
N THR A 179 -18.92 100.06 5.56
CA THR A 179 -18.98 100.67 4.23
C THR A 179 -20.37 100.59 3.59
N ILE A 180 -21.13 99.51 3.80
CA ILE A 180 -22.54 99.41 3.37
C ILE A 180 -23.40 100.41 4.15
N SER A 181 -23.22 100.51 5.48
CA SER A 181 -23.94 101.48 6.30
C SER A 181 -23.61 102.93 5.95
N MET A 182 -22.34 103.24 5.65
CA MET A 182 -21.91 104.57 5.20
C MET A 182 -22.47 104.90 3.81
N HIS A 183 -22.48 103.93 2.89
CA HIS A 183 -23.06 104.09 1.56
C HIS A 183 -24.58 104.38 1.66
N ALA A 184 -25.31 103.62 2.49
CA ALA A 184 -26.73 103.84 2.76
C ALA A 184 -27.02 105.20 3.43
N ALA A 185 -26.17 105.64 4.36
CA ALA A 185 -26.27 106.95 5.00
C ALA A 185 -25.98 108.13 4.05
N SER A 186 -25.24 107.88 2.96
CA SER A 186 -24.89 108.88 1.94
C SER A 186 -25.86 108.96 0.75
N TYR A 187 -27.04 108.34 0.83
CA TYR A 187 -28.01 108.24 -0.27
C TYR A 187 -27.43 107.71 -1.61
N GLY A 188 -26.33 106.95 -1.55
CA GLY A 188 -25.69 106.35 -2.73
C GLY A 188 -24.59 107.19 -3.39
N GLU A 189 -24.25 108.39 -2.89
CA GLU A 189 -23.25 109.26 -3.53
C GLU A 189 -21.79 108.86 -3.22
N SER A 190 -21.52 108.24 -2.07
CA SER A 190 -20.15 107.86 -1.69
C SER A 190 -19.88 106.37 -1.92
N VAL A 191 -19.01 106.06 -2.89
CA VAL A 191 -18.48 104.71 -3.13
C VAL A 191 -17.00 104.71 -2.79
N ASP A 192 -16.61 103.89 -1.82
CA ASP A 192 -15.20 103.62 -1.55
C ASP A 192 -14.63 102.80 -2.71
N HIS A 193 -13.96 103.50 -3.63
CA HIS A 193 -13.42 102.91 -4.86
C HIS A 193 -12.36 101.84 -4.57
N ASN A 194 -11.61 101.97 -3.47
CA ASN A 194 -10.58 101.02 -3.10
C ASN A 194 -11.21 99.71 -2.61
N VAL A 195 -12.21 99.80 -1.74
CA VAL A 195 -12.98 98.64 -1.26
C VAL A 195 -13.70 97.95 -2.42
N LYS A 196 -14.30 98.70 -3.35
CA LYS A 196 -14.95 98.12 -4.55
C LYS A 196 -13.94 97.35 -5.42
N LEU A 197 -12.77 97.92 -5.71
CA LEU A 197 -11.73 97.30 -6.54
C LEU A 197 -11.16 96.02 -5.90
N GLU A 198 -10.93 96.03 -4.58
CA GLU A 198 -10.46 94.84 -3.85
C GLU A 198 -11.47 93.68 -3.93
N ILE A 199 -12.77 93.99 -3.81
CA ILE A 199 -13.85 92.99 -3.88
C ILE A 199 -13.97 92.43 -5.30
N GLU A 200 -13.93 93.29 -6.34
CA GLU A 200 -13.98 92.87 -7.74
C GLU A 200 -12.79 91.96 -8.08
N THR A 201 -11.60 92.29 -7.61
CA THR A 201 -10.39 91.48 -7.78
C THR A 201 -10.53 90.11 -7.12
N ALA A 202 -11.09 90.03 -5.93
CA ALA A 202 -11.33 88.76 -5.25
C ALA A 202 -12.37 87.90 -5.97
N VAL A 203 -13.45 88.47 -6.50
CA VAL A 203 -14.44 87.74 -7.31
C VAL A 203 -13.80 87.14 -8.57
N VAL A 204 -12.88 87.85 -9.22
CA VAL A 204 -12.12 87.31 -10.36
C VAL A 204 -11.25 86.13 -9.94
N LYS A 205 -10.49 86.26 -8.84
CA LYS A 205 -9.65 85.18 -8.30
C LYS A 205 -10.49 83.96 -7.91
N TRP A 206 -11.61 84.14 -7.20
CA TRP A 206 -12.54 83.07 -6.85
C TRP A 206 -13.10 82.39 -8.11
N SER A 207 -13.39 83.16 -9.17
CA SER A 207 -13.83 82.63 -10.46
C SER A 207 -12.80 81.72 -11.11
N GLN A 208 -11.52 82.08 -11.08
CA GLN A 208 -10.44 81.26 -11.63
C GLN A 208 -10.27 79.97 -10.81
N ILE A 209 -10.19 80.08 -9.49
CA ILE A 209 -10.05 78.92 -8.59
C ILE A 209 -11.20 77.92 -8.77
N CYS A 210 -12.45 78.40 -8.75
CA CYS A 210 -13.60 77.52 -8.92
C CYS A 210 -13.66 76.91 -10.32
N LYS A 211 -13.23 77.62 -11.38
CA LYS A 211 -13.14 77.05 -12.72
C LYS A 211 -12.17 75.87 -12.79
N GLU A 212 -11.02 75.95 -12.11
CA GLU A 212 -10.07 74.83 -12.07
C GLU A 212 -10.65 73.63 -11.32
N VAL A 213 -11.27 73.82 -10.16
CA VAL A 213 -11.96 72.74 -9.42
C VAL A 213 -13.07 72.10 -10.28
N LEU A 214 -13.82 72.91 -11.02
CA LEU A 214 -14.90 72.41 -11.88
C LEU A 214 -14.38 71.59 -13.08
N LYS A 215 -13.16 71.84 -13.58
CA LYS A 215 -12.54 71.07 -14.66
C LYS A 215 -12.08 69.67 -14.25
N GLU A 216 -11.84 69.42 -12.96
CA GLU A 216 -11.42 68.11 -12.47
C GLU A 216 -12.44 67.02 -12.86
N ASN A 217 -11.92 65.88 -13.33
CA ASN A 217 -12.71 64.74 -13.76
C ASN A 217 -12.11 63.42 -13.26
N SER A 218 -12.92 62.36 -13.23
CA SER A 218 -12.45 61.04 -12.76
C SER A 218 -11.56 60.31 -13.78
N LYS A 219 -11.48 60.78 -15.03
CA LYS A 219 -10.58 60.22 -16.05
C LYS A 219 -9.10 60.44 -15.71
N SER A 220 -8.80 61.45 -14.90
CA SER A 220 -7.44 61.72 -14.40
C SER A 220 -6.83 60.54 -13.63
N ALA A 221 -7.64 59.63 -13.08
CA ALA A 221 -7.17 58.41 -12.42
C ALA A 221 -6.53 57.38 -13.36
N PHE A 222 -6.76 57.49 -14.68
CA PHE A 222 -6.18 56.60 -15.68
C PHE A 222 -4.90 57.18 -16.33
N VAL A 223 -4.39 58.30 -15.83
CA VAL A 223 -3.14 58.93 -16.33
C VAL A 223 -1.93 58.10 -15.85
N ASP A 224 -0.84 58.12 -16.62
CA ASP A 224 0.41 57.38 -16.35
C ASP A 224 0.31 55.83 -16.38
N GLY A 225 -0.68 55.28 -17.11
CA GLY A 225 -0.83 53.83 -17.27
C GLY A 225 -1.45 53.13 -16.04
N ALA A 226 -1.91 53.88 -15.04
CA ALA A 226 -2.54 53.32 -13.85
C ALA A 226 -3.82 52.51 -14.19
N HIS A 227 -4.06 51.46 -13.40
CA HIS A 227 -5.22 50.58 -13.51
C HIS A 227 -6.17 50.76 -12.32
N PRO A 228 -6.90 51.88 -12.25
CA PRO A 228 -7.70 52.21 -11.09
C PRO A 228 -8.83 51.19 -10.87
N THR A 229 -9.16 50.93 -9.59
CA THR A 229 -10.30 50.10 -9.19
C THR A 229 -11.54 50.96 -8.93
N PRO A 230 -12.75 50.37 -8.81
CA PRO A 230 -14.00 51.15 -8.67
C PRO A 230 -14.06 51.98 -7.39
N MET A 231 -13.24 51.62 -6.39
CA MET A 231 -13.12 52.38 -5.16
C MET A 231 -12.55 53.79 -5.41
N GLU A 232 -11.72 53.96 -6.44
CA GLU A 232 -11.18 55.28 -6.80
C GLU A 232 -12.23 56.24 -7.33
N GLU A 233 -13.16 55.78 -8.16
CA GLU A 233 -14.29 56.59 -8.64
C GLU A 233 -15.19 57.02 -7.48
N ILE A 234 -15.48 56.10 -6.54
CA ILE A 234 -16.25 56.41 -5.34
C ILE A 234 -15.53 57.46 -4.49
N ASN A 235 -14.23 57.29 -4.26
CA ASN A 235 -13.41 58.22 -3.49
C ASN A 235 -13.31 59.59 -4.18
N PHE A 236 -13.18 59.62 -5.51
CA PHE A 236 -13.18 60.85 -6.29
C PHE A 236 -14.48 61.64 -6.09
N TRP A 237 -15.64 61.02 -6.28
CA TRP A 237 -16.92 61.71 -6.10
C TRP A 237 -17.19 62.12 -4.66
N GLN A 238 -16.76 61.34 -3.67
CA GLN A 238 -16.83 61.72 -2.26
C GLN A 238 -15.95 62.95 -1.94
N LYS A 239 -14.70 62.97 -2.42
CA LYS A 239 -13.78 64.10 -2.28
C LYS A 239 -14.31 65.33 -3.00
N ARG A 240 -14.76 65.20 -4.25
CA ARG A 240 -15.36 66.27 -5.05
C ARG A 240 -16.60 66.86 -4.37
N ARG A 241 -17.49 66.02 -3.85
CA ARG A 241 -18.66 66.46 -3.06
C ARG A 241 -18.24 67.24 -1.82
N LYS A 242 -17.26 66.74 -1.05
CA LYS A 242 -16.77 67.42 0.16
C LYS A 242 -16.16 68.79 -0.19
N ASN A 243 -15.32 68.84 -1.22
CA ASN A 243 -14.68 70.08 -1.66
C ASN A 243 -15.71 71.11 -2.16
N LEU A 244 -16.64 70.72 -3.03
CA LEU A 244 -17.71 71.60 -3.51
C LEU A 244 -18.66 72.06 -2.40
N GLN A 245 -18.92 71.21 -1.40
CA GLN A 245 -19.69 71.60 -0.20
C GLN A 245 -18.93 72.67 0.60
N ASN A 246 -17.63 72.49 0.81
CA ASN A 246 -16.80 73.48 1.49
C ASN A 246 -16.76 74.82 0.73
N ILE A 247 -16.67 74.81 -0.60
CA ILE A 247 -16.73 76.03 -1.43
C ILE A 247 -18.12 76.68 -1.32
N TYR A 248 -19.19 75.89 -1.37
CA TYR A 248 -20.55 76.40 -1.19
C TYR A 248 -20.76 77.05 0.19
N ASP A 249 -20.26 76.43 1.25
CA ASP A 249 -20.37 76.96 2.62
C ASP A 249 -19.59 78.28 2.76
N GLN A 250 -18.40 78.38 2.14
CA GLN A 250 -17.62 79.62 2.08
C GLN A 250 -18.35 80.73 1.30
N LEU A 251 -18.93 80.43 0.13
CA LEU A 251 -19.71 81.40 -0.64
C LEU A 251 -21.04 81.79 0.05
N SER A 252 -21.52 80.94 0.96
CA SER A 252 -22.74 81.16 1.74
C SER A 252 -22.49 81.89 3.07
N ASP A 253 -21.22 82.18 3.41
CA ASP A 253 -20.83 82.94 4.59
C ASP A 253 -21.56 84.30 4.60
N PRO A 254 -22.14 84.72 5.75
CA PRO A 254 -22.83 86.00 5.86
C PRO A 254 -22.02 87.21 5.37
N ARG A 255 -20.69 87.18 5.53
CA ARG A 255 -19.80 88.25 5.06
C ARG A 255 -19.70 88.29 3.54
N VAL A 256 -19.66 87.13 2.89
CA VAL A 256 -19.66 87.02 1.42
C VAL A 256 -21.01 87.41 0.83
N LYS A 257 -22.12 87.10 1.51
CA LYS A 257 -23.45 87.62 1.13
C LYS A 257 -23.51 89.15 1.18
N LYS A 258 -22.90 89.76 2.19
CA LYS A 258 -22.77 91.22 2.28
C LYS A 258 -21.85 91.82 1.21
N LEU A 259 -20.78 91.12 0.81
CA LEU A 259 -19.99 91.51 -0.37
C LEU A 259 -20.83 91.53 -1.64
N ALA A 260 -21.65 90.51 -1.86
CA ALA A 260 -22.52 90.43 -3.02
C ALA A 260 -23.59 91.55 -3.01
N GLU A 261 -24.17 91.85 -1.84
CA GLU A 261 -25.08 92.99 -1.64
C GLU A 261 -24.39 94.32 -1.97
N TYR A 262 -23.14 94.52 -1.53
CA TYR A 262 -22.38 95.73 -1.86
C TYR A 262 -22.11 95.87 -3.36
N LEU A 263 -21.77 94.77 -4.05
CA LEU A 263 -21.61 94.76 -5.52
C LEU A 263 -22.92 95.08 -6.25
N GLU A 264 -24.06 94.69 -5.67
CA GLU A 264 -25.39 94.96 -6.22
C GLU A 264 -25.80 96.44 -6.04
N VAL A 265 -25.62 96.99 -4.84
CA VAL A 265 -25.95 98.40 -4.56
C VAL A 265 -25.01 99.35 -5.31
N THR A 266 -23.72 99.00 -5.47
CA THR A 266 -22.75 99.79 -6.24
C THR A 266 -22.79 99.55 -7.77
N SER A 267 -23.77 98.79 -8.25
CA SER A 267 -23.97 98.44 -9.68
C SER A 267 -22.68 97.95 -10.38
N SER A 268 -21.93 97.04 -9.74
CA SER A 268 -20.70 96.48 -10.31
C SER A 268 -20.97 95.49 -11.45
N SER A 269 -20.16 95.53 -12.52
CA SER A 269 -20.20 94.55 -13.62
C SER A 269 -19.79 93.13 -13.20
N TYR A 270 -19.05 92.99 -12.09
CA TYR A 270 -18.57 91.69 -11.60
C TYR A 270 -19.61 90.90 -10.81
N LEU A 271 -20.76 91.49 -10.48
CA LEU A 271 -21.88 90.79 -9.84
C LEU A 271 -22.38 89.60 -10.70
N THR A 272 -22.42 89.78 -12.01
CA THR A 272 -22.82 88.73 -12.96
C THR A 272 -21.85 87.55 -12.94
N THR A 273 -20.54 87.83 -12.82
CA THR A 273 -19.49 86.82 -12.68
C THR A 273 -19.65 86.04 -11.38
N PHE A 274 -19.93 86.72 -10.26
CA PHE A 274 -20.21 86.09 -8.96
C PHE A 274 -21.48 85.23 -8.99
N LYS A 275 -22.60 85.75 -9.52
CA LYS A 275 -23.86 84.99 -9.67
C LYS A 275 -23.67 83.74 -10.54
N THR A 276 -22.89 83.84 -11.62
CA THR A 276 -22.57 82.71 -12.50
C THR A 276 -21.69 81.66 -11.80
N LEU A 277 -20.66 82.10 -11.07
CA LEU A 277 -19.82 81.23 -10.25
C LEU A 277 -20.65 80.45 -9.22
N PHE A 278 -21.48 81.15 -8.44
CA PHE A 278 -22.32 80.52 -7.43
C PHE A 278 -23.26 79.49 -8.05
N ARG A 279 -23.91 79.82 -9.17
CA ARG A 279 -24.78 78.89 -9.90
C ARG A 279 -24.04 77.63 -10.36
N ASN A 280 -22.83 77.77 -10.91
CA ASN A 280 -22.04 76.65 -11.40
C ASN A 280 -21.58 75.74 -10.24
N VAL A 281 -21.18 76.31 -9.10
CA VAL A 281 -20.82 75.54 -7.90
C VAL A 281 -22.02 74.79 -7.34
N VAL A 282 -23.20 75.43 -7.25
CA VAL A 282 -24.45 74.77 -6.80
C VAL A 282 -24.83 73.62 -7.72
N ALA A 283 -24.76 73.83 -9.05
CA ALA A 283 -25.07 72.78 -10.02
C ALA A 283 -24.12 71.57 -9.88
N ALA A 284 -22.81 71.82 -9.79
CA ALA A 284 -21.81 70.75 -9.60
C ALA A 284 -21.94 70.05 -8.24
N LEU A 285 -22.35 70.76 -7.18
CA LEU A 285 -22.59 70.17 -5.88
C LEU A 285 -23.83 69.26 -5.89
N ILE A 286 -24.91 69.66 -6.58
CA ILE A 286 -26.10 68.82 -6.77
C ILE A 286 -25.73 67.55 -7.53
N GLU A 287 -24.95 67.69 -8.61
CA GLU A 287 -24.42 66.56 -9.39
C GLU A 287 -23.61 65.60 -8.50
N ALA A 288 -22.62 66.12 -7.76
CA ALA A 288 -21.77 65.31 -6.90
C ALA A 288 -22.54 64.63 -5.74
N LYS A 289 -23.58 65.29 -5.21
CA LYS A 289 -24.46 64.70 -4.18
C LYS A 289 -25.25 63.51 -4.73
N ASP A 290 -25.87 63.66 -5.89
CA ASP A 290 -26.63 62.59 -6.56
C ASP A 290 -25.74 61.36 -6.81
N ILE A 291 -24.60 61.57 -7.49
CA ILE A 291 -23.67 60.49 -7.86
C ILE A 291 -23.14 59.77 -6.61
N THR A 292 -22.76 60.51 -5.56
CA THR A 292 -22.23 59.90 -4.32
C THR A 292 -23.27 59.03 -3.61
N ILE A 293 -24.56 59.40 -3.66
CA ILE A 293 -25.64 58.61 -3.05
C ILE A 293 -25.82 57.30 -3.82
N TYR A 294 -25.90 57.37 -5.16
CA TYR A 294 -26.16 56.21 -5.98
C TYR A 294 -24.96 55.29 -6.17
N LEU A 295 -23.71 55.76 -6.04
CA LEU A 295 -22.54 54.88 -6.03
C LEU A 295 -22.35 54.11 -4.71
N LYS A 296 -22.97 54.56 -3.60
CA LYS A 296 -22.80 53.95 -2.27
C LYS A 296 -23.17 52.45 -2.20
N PRO A 297 -24.27 51.96 -2.81
CA PRO A 297 -24.62 50.55 -2.83
C PRO A 297 -23.60 49.64 -3.51
N LEU A 298 -22.68 50.18 -4.32
CA LEU A 298 -21.63 49.40 -4.98
C LEU A 298 -20.49 49.02 -4.03
N ILE A 299 -20.29 49.77 -2.93
CA ILE A 299 -19.19 49.57 -1.97
C ILE A 299 -19.15 48.15 -1.39
N PRO A 300 -20.25 47.57 -0.87
CA PRO A 300 -20.22 46.21 -0.33
C PRO A 300 -19.91 45.15 -1.38
N HIS A 301 -20.27 45.38 -2.65
CA HIS A 301 -19.94 44.46 -3.74
C HIS A 301 -18.45 44.54 -4.08
N ILE A 302 -17.88 45.75 -4.21
CA ILE A 302 -16.44 45.93 -4.48
C ILE A 302 -15.59 45.27 -3.38
N LYS A 303 -15.89 45.57 -2.11
CA LYS A 303 -15.15 45.00 -0.97
C LYS A 303 -15.16 43.48 -0.94
N ARG A 304 -16.26 42.84 -1.37
CA ARG A 304 -16.32 41.37 -1.45
C ARG A 304 -15.29 40.81 -2.44
N PHE A 305 -15.09 41.46 -3.59
CA PHE A 305 -14.08 41.06 -4.56
C PHE A 305 -12.64 41.42 -4.11
N GLU A 306 -12.49 42.46 -3.29
CA GLU A 306 -11.19 42.83 -2.70
C GLU A 306 -10.77 41.87 -1.56
N GLU A 307 -11.71 41.37 -0.75
CA GLU A 307 -11.40 40.64 0.49
C GLU A 307 -11.47 39.10 0.38
N ASN A 308 -12.21 38.55 -0.60
CA ASN A 308 -12.42 37.09 -0.72
C ASN A 308 -11.69 36.48 -1.92
N ASP A 309 -11.62 35.15 -1.93
CA ASP A 309 -11.09 34.38 -3.05
C ASP A 309 -12.00 34.44 -4.27
N PHE A 310 -11.39 34.61 -5.44
CA PHE A 310 -12.13 34.87 -6.67
C PHE A 310 -13.10 33.74 -7.04
N LEU A 311 -12.68 32.48 -6.82
CA LEU A 311 -13.46 31.27 -7.15
C LEU A 311 -14.78 31.16 -6.36
N ASP A 312 -14.84 31.72 -5.14
CA ASP A 312 -16.04 31.68 -4.29
C ASP A 312 -17.07 32.75 -4.68
N LEU A 313 -16.69 33.68 -5.55
CA LEU A 313 -17.48 34.88 -5.85
C LEU A 313 -18.45 34.73 -7.03
N LYS A 314 -18.55 33.54 -7.62
CA LYS A 314 -19.43 33.24 -8.78
C LYS A 314 -20.86 33.76 -8.60
N ASN A 315 -21.44 33.57 -7.41
CA ASN A 315 -22.82 33.98 -7.11
C ASN A 315 -23.00 35.50 -6.93
N TYR A 316 -21.91 36.27 -6.82
CA TYR A 316 -21.94 37.72 -6.63
C TYR A 316 -21.66 38.53 -7.89
N ILE A 317 -21.24 37.88 -8.98
CA ILE A 317 -21.00 38.50 -10.30
C ILE A 317 -22.29 39.11 -10.88
N LYS A 318 -23.39 38.33 -10.92
CA LYS A 318 -24.69 38.82 -11.40
C LYS A 318 -25.22 40.00 -10.56
N PRO A 319 -25.25 39.91 -9.21
CA PRO A 319 -25.60 41.04 -8.35
C PRO A 319 -24.78 42.31 -8.58
N LEU A 320 -23.46 42.19 -8.81
CA LEU A 320 -22.59 43.36 -9.06
C LEU A 320 -23.07 44.16 -10.28
N ILE A 321 -23.34 43.49 -11.40
CA ILE A 321 -23.78 44.15 -12.64
C ILE A 321 -25.22 44.64 -12.52
N HIS A 322 -26.08 43.90 -11.82
CA HIS A 322 -27.44 44.33 -11.51
C HIS A 322 -27.47 45.66 -10.75
N VAL A 323 -26.59 45.83 -9.75
CA VAL A 323 -26.44 47.10 -9.02
C VAL A 323 -25.99 48.22 -9.96
N VAL A 324 -25.07 47.96 -10.89
CA VAL A 324 -24.65 48.95 -11.90
C VAL A 324 -25.83 49.35 -12.81
N GLY A 325 -26.68 48.39 -13.21
CA GLY A 325 -27.93 48.66 -13.93
C GLY A 325 -28.91 49.54 -13.13
N LEU A 326 -29.07 49.29 -11.83
CA LEU A 326 -29.89 50.12 -10.93
C LEU A 326 -29.33 51.55 -10.80
N ILE A 327 -28.01 51.70 -10.68
CA ILE A 327 -27.34 53.00 -10.63
C ILE A 327 -27.61 53.79 -11.90
N TRP A 328 -27.51 53.13 -13.06
CA TRP A 328 -27.80 53.73 -14.36
C TRP A 328 -29.25 54.20 -14.48
N ALA A 329 -30.22 53.42 -14.00
CA ALA A 329 -31.63 53.77 -14.08
C ALA A 329 -32.04 54.92 -13.12
N HIS A 330 -31.44 54.99 -11.92
CA HIS A 330 -31.91 55.90 -10.86
C HIS A 330 -31.06 57.18 -10.70
N SER A 331 -29.78 57.18 -11.11
CA SER A 331 -28.96 58.40 -11.05
C SER A 331 -29.18 59.27 -12.28
N ARG A 332 -29.63 60.50 -12.05
CA ARG A 332 -29.85 61.49 -13.11
C ARG A 332 -28.54 62.00 -13.72
N TYR A 333 -27.48 62.04 -12.93
CA TYR A 333 -26.21 62.63 -13.33
C TYR A 333 -25.10 61.61 -13.65
N TYR A 334 -25.29 60.34 -13.30
CA TYR A 334 -24.34 59.26 -13.64
C TYR A 334 -24.71 58.51 -14.93
N SER A 335 -25.93 58.67 -15.43
CA SER A 335 -26.48 58.02 -16.63
C SER A 335 -25.91 58.55 -17.97
N PHE A 336 -24.60 58.82 -18.01
CA PHE A 336 -23.87 59.22 -19.21
C PHE A 336 -22.87 58.14 -19.63
N SER A 337 -22.81 57.87 -20.93
CA SER A 337 -22.00 56.79 -21.53
C SER A 337 -20.52 56.83 -21.13
N GLU A 338 -19.94 58.01 -20.93
CA GLU A 338 -18.53 58.11 -20.53
C GLU A 338 -18.26 57.67 -19.08
N LYS A 339 -19.15 58.01 -18.14
CA LYS A 339 -19.00 57.70 -16.71
C LYS A 339 -19.17 56.20 -16.47
N ILE A 340 -20.17 55.60 -17.10
CA ILE A 340 -20.44 54.16 -16.98
C ILE A 340 -19.35 53.31 -17.61
N VAL A 341 -18.77 53.75 -18.75
CA VAL A 341 -17.63 53.06 -19.38
C VAL A 341 -16.41 53.09 -18.46
N ASN A 342 -16.12 54.22 -17.82
CA ASN A 342 -15.02 54.31 -16.85
C ASN A 342 -15.24 53.37 -15.65
N LEU A 343 -16.46 53.30 -15.13
CA LEU A 343 -16.80 52.38 -14.05
C LEU A 343 -16.60 50.92 -14.46
N PHE A 344 -17.04 50.54 -15.67
CA PHE A 344 -16.83 49.18 -16.16
C PHE A 344 -15.36 48.85 -16.39
N LYS A 345 -14.54 49.81 -16.86
CA LYS A 345 -13.08 49.65 -16.94
C LYS A 345 -12.47 49.39 -15.57
N GLN A 346 -12.89 50.14 -14.55
CA GLN A 346 -12.42 49.94 -13.18
C GLN A 346 -12.88 48.61 -12.61
N ILE A 347 -14.13 48.18 -12.86
CA ILE A 347 -14.63 46.87 -12.43
C ILE A 347 -13.83 45.76 -13.09
N ALA A 348 -13.52 45.90 -14.38
CA ALA A 348 -12.64 44.96 -15.09
C ALA A 348 -11.24 44.89 -14.46
N ASN A 349 -10.66 46.03 -14.08
CA ASN A 349 -9.37 46.06 -13.38
C ASN A 349 -9.43 45.34 -12.03
N LEU A 350 -10.48 45.57 -11.24
CA LEU A 350 -10.70 44.86 -9.98
C LEU A 350 -10.77 43.34 -10.19
N LEU A 351 -11.50 42.87 -11.21
CA LEU A 351 -11.58 41.44 -11.52
C LEU A 351 -10.21 40.88 -11.91
N ILE A 352 -9.43 41.60 -12.73
CA ILE A 352 -8.07 41.20 -13.11
C ILE A 352 -7.17 41.09 -11.87
N GLU A 353 -7.20 42.07 -10.97
CA GLU A 353 -6.42 42.03 -9.72
C GLU A 353 -6.82 40.87 -8.81
N SER A 354 -8.13 40.62 -8.65
CA SER A 354 -8.64 39.47 -7.88
C SER A 354 -8.16 38.14 -8.47
N VAL A 355 -8.09 38.02 -9.80
CA VAL A 355 -7.62 36.83 -10.49
C VAL A 355 -6.10 36.65 -10.33
N ILE A 356 -5.31 37.70 -10.56
CA ILE A 356 -3.85 37.65 -10.42
C ILE A 356 -3.46 37.23 -8.99
N ARG A 357 -4.14 37.78 -7.98
CA ARG A 357 -3.93 37.39 -6.57
C ARG A 357 -4.28 35.92 -6.30
N ASN A 358 -5.29 35.37 -6.96
CA ASN A 358 -5.73 33.99 -6.73
C ASN A 358 -4.87 32.96 -7.48
N LEU A 359 -4.39 33.28 -8.68
CA LEU A 359 -3.56 32.38 -9.48
C LEU A 359 -2.07 32.45 -9.14
N ASP A 360 -1.60 33.57 -8.56
CA ASP A 360 -0.18 33.88 -8.28
C ASP A 360 0.75 33.62 -9.48
N PRO A 361 1.15 34.67 -10.23
CA PRO A 361 2.00 34.55 -11.41
C PRO A 361 3.23 33.65 -11.26
N SER A 362 3.85 33.65 -10.07
CA SER A 362 5.09 32.93 -9.80
C SER A 362 4.89 31.41 -9.73
N SER A 363 3.65 30.96 -9.46
CA SER A 363 3.34 29.57 -9.14
C SER A 363 2.61 28.82 -10.27
N VAL A 364 2.12 29.54 -11.29
CA VAL A 364 1.23 29.03 -12.35
C VAL A 364 1.77 27.77 -13.04
N PHE A 365 3.08 27.66 -13.25
CA PHE A 365 3.71 26.49 -13.89
C PHE A 365 4.52 25.59 -12.93
N LEU A 366 4.57 25.95 -11.63
CA LEU A 366 5.31 25.21 -10.60
C LEU A 366 4.41 24.28 -9.76
N GLY A 367 3.10 24.56 -9.69
CA GLY A 367 2.12 23.73 -9.00
C GLY A 367 1.75 22.44 -9.76
N ASP A 368 0.81 21.68 -9.19
CA ASP A 368 0.21 20.53 -9.87
C ASP A 368 -0.56 21.02 -11.13
N PRO A 369 -0.18 20.58 -12.34
CA PRO A 369 -0.77 21.09 -13.57
C PRO A 369 -2.27 20.82 -13.67
N GLU A 370 -2.79 19.72 -13.11
CA GLU A 370 -4.22 19.42 -13.15
C GLU A 370 -5.02 20.38 -12.27
N GLU A 371 -4.56 20.61 -11.02
CA GLU A 371 -5.20 21.53 -10.08
C GLU A 371 -5.16 22.97 -10.62
N VAL A 372 -4.02 23.40 -11.15
CA VAL A 372 -3.87 24.76 -11.69
C VAL A 372 -4.71 24.94 -12.96
N CYS A 373 -4.76 23.93 -13.86
CA CYS A 373 -5.59 24.01 -15.06
C CYS A 373 -7.09 24.09 -14.75
N ASP A 374 -7.56 23.36 -13.72
CA ASP A 374 -8.94 23.46 -13.23
C ASP A 374 -9.22 24.85 -12.64
N LYS A 375 -8.32 25.39 -11.81
CA LYS A 375 -8.43 26.77 -11.28
C LYS A 375 -8.48 27.81 -12.41
N VAL A 376 -7.61 27.73 -13.40
CA VAL A 376 -7.60 28.64 -14.57
C VAL A 376 -8.89 28.51 -15.38
N THR A 377 -9.40 27.28 -15.57
CA THR A 377 -10.65 27.05 -16.30
C THR A 377 -11.85 27.67 -15.57
N LYS A 378 -11.98 27.42 -14.27
CA LYS A 378 -13.04 28.03 -13.44
C LYS A 378 -12.97 29.56 -13.43
N THR A 379 -11.75 30.11 -13.43
CA THR A 379 -11.51 31.55 -13.53
C THR A 379 -11.99 32.12 -14.86
N ILE A 380 -11.63 31.49 -15.98
CA ILE A 380 -12.10 31.86 -17.33
C ILE A 380 -13.63 31.83 -17.38
N ASP A 381 -14.25 30.79 -16.84
CA ASP A 381 -15.71 30.63 -16.83
C ASP A 381 -16.40 31.75 -16.04
N MET A 382 -15.83 32.19 -14.91
CA MET A 382 -16.38 33.31 -14.14
C MET A 382 -16.20 34.66 -14.85
N LEU A 383 -15.07 34.88 -15.52
CA LEU A 383 -14.88 36.09 -16.32
C LEU A 383 -15.83 36.14 -17.52
N ASN A 384 -16.08 35.00 -18.17
CA ASN A 384 -17.12 34.88 -19.18
C ASN A 384 -18.52 35.10 -18.59
N LEU A 385 -18.82 34.54 -17.42
CA LEU A 385 -20.07 34.78 -16.70
C LEU A 385 -20.28 36.28 -16.41
N PHE A 386 -19.23 37.03 -16.08
CA PHE A 386 -19.31 38.48 -15.92
C PHE A 386 -19.68 39.17 -17.23
N LEU A 387 -19.03 38.81 -18.33
CA LEU A 387 -19.32 39.38 -19.65
C LEU A 387 -20.73 39.03 -20.13
N ASP A 388 -21.18 37.80 -19.92
CA ASP A 388 -22.54 37.35 -20.24
C ASP A 388 -23.58 38.05 -19.37
N SER A 389 -23.28 38.27 -18.09
CA SER A 389 -24.15 39.01 -17.17
C SER A 389 -24.24 40.49 -17.58
N PHE A 390 -23.17 41.09 -18.11
CA PHE A 390 -23.19 42.44 -18.68
C PHE A 390 -24.11 42.49 -19.90
N GLU A 391 -24.00 41.53 -20.82
CA GLU A 391 -24.84 41.47 -22.01
C GLU A 391 -26.31 41.28 -21.63
N TYR A 392 -26.59 40.39 -20.68
CA TYR A 392 -27.94 40.18 -20.15
C TYR A 392 -28.55 41.47 -19.60
N VAL A 393 -27.82 42.20 -18.74
CA VAL A 393 -28.32 43.48 -18.19
C VAL A 393 -28.46 44.54 -19.28
N ARG A 394 -27.59 44.55 -20.29
CA ARG A 394 -27.67 45.47 -21.43
C ARG A 394 -28.96 45.28 -22.24
N GLU A 395 -29.37 44.03 -22.48
CA GLU A 395 -30.62 43.70 -23.18
C GLU A 395 -31.88 44.00 -22.34
N HIS A 396 -31.82 43.76 -21.04
CA HIS A 396 -32.96 43.91 -20.11
C HIS A 396 -32.98 45.26 -19.40
N LEU A 397 -32.21 46.24 -19.86
CA LEU A 397 -32.06 47.54 -19.19
C LEU A 397 -33.40 48.29 -19.05
N HIS A 398 -34.32 48.09 -19.99
CA HIS A 398 -35.66 48.67 -19.99
C HIS A 398 -36.48 48.28 -18.76
N GLU A 399 -36.29 47.08 -18.20
CA GLU A 399 -37.02 46.59 -17.02
C GLU A 399 -36.70 47.40 -15.75
N TYR A 400 -35.48 47.94 -15.65
CA TYR A 400 -35.04 48.75 -14.51
C TYR A 400 -35.76 50.11 -14.44
N TYR A 401 -36.30 50.59 -15.56
CA TYR A 401 -37.08 51.83 -15.65
C TYR A 401 -38.58 51.62 -15.41
N ALA A 402 -39.07 50.38 -15.37
CA ALA A 402 -40.50 50.07 -15.33
C ALA A 402 -41.24 50.62 -14.09
N LYS A 403 -40.51 50.88 -13.00
CA LYS A 403 -41.07 51.43 -11.75
C LYS A 403 -40.93 52.95 -11.62
N ILE A 404 -40.38 53.63 -12.63
CA ILE A 404 -40.11 55.07 -12.60
C ILE A 404 -41.12 55.78 -13.50
N GLU A 405 -42.02 56.56 -12.91
CA GLU A 405 -43.05 57.30 -13.65
C GLU A 405 -42.41 58.30 -14.64
N ASN A 406 -42.87 58.26 -15.90
CA ASN A 406 -42.46 59.16 -16.99
C ASN A 406 -40.96 59.11 -17.39
N ALA A 407 -40.24 58.02 -17.10
CA ALA A 407 -38.85 57.86 -17.53
C ALA A 407 -38.73 57.11 -18.87
N THR A 408 -37.90 57.63 -19.79
CA THR A 408 -37.54 56.93 -21.04
C THR A 408 -36.26 56.11 -20.82
N PRO A 409 -36.27 54.79 -21.08
CA PRO A 409 -35.07 53.97 -20.93
C PRO A 409 -33.94 54.45 -21.84
N GLN A 410 -32.77 54.72 -21.26
CA GLN A 410 -31.57 55.08 -22.01
C GLN A 410 -30.69 53.84 -22.16
N PRO A 411 -30.46 53.31 -23.38
CA PRO A 411 -29.62 52.13 -23.60
C PRO A 411 -28.13 52.45 -23.41
N TRP A 412 -27.34 51.41 -23.11
CA TRP A 412 -25.88 51.49 -23.13
C TRP A 412 -25.35 51.51 -24.57
N ASN A 413 -25.18 52.71 -25.12
CA ASN A 413 -24.74 52.93 -26.51
C ASN A 413 -23.21 53.00 -26.64
N PHE A 414 -22.50 51.96 -26.19
CA PHE A 414 -21.06 51.82 -26.41
C PHE A 414 -20.68 50.38 -26.77
N HIS A 415 -19.57 50.24 -27.50
CA HIS A 415 -19.07 48.94 -27.90
C HIS A 415 -18.41 48.21 -26.72
N ARG A 416 -18.62 46.89 -26.58
CA ARG A 416 -18.09 46.06 -25.47
C ARG A 416 -16.57 46.22 -25.30
N ARG A 417 -15.82 46.23 -26.40
CA ARG A 417 -14.35 46.44 -26.36
C ARG A 417 -13.95 47.77 -25.74
N THR A 418 -14.75 48.83 -25.85
CA THR A 418 -14.42 50.14 -25.28
C THR A 418 -14.33 50.10 -23.74
N ALA A 419 -15.14 49.25 -23.10
CA ALA A 419 -15.13 49.08 -21.64
C ALA A 419 -14.24 47.92 -21.17
N PHE A 420 -14.13 46.85 -21.97
CA PHE A 420 -13.54 45.58 -21.53
C PHE A 420 -12.34 45.11 -22.35
N GLN A 421 -11.70 45.95 -23.18
CA GLN A 421 -10.55 45.55 -24.01
C GLN A 421 -9.47 44.83 -23.19
N ARG A 422 -9.00 45.44 -22.10
CA ARG A 422 -7.98 44.85 -21.20
C ARG A 422 -8.41 43.50 -20.62
N LEU A 423 -9.68 43.36 -20.23
CA LEU A 423 -10.21 42.09 -19.71
C LEU A 423 -10.28 41.00 -20.78
N ILE A 424 -10.62 41.36 -22.02
CA ILE A 424 -10.65 40.44 -23.15
C ILE A 424 -9.22 39.98 -23.50
N GLU A 425 -8.25 40.89 -23.48
CA GLU A 425 -6.83 40.57 -23.69
C GLU A 425 -6.30 39.67 -22.57
N PHE A 426 -6.65 39.94 -21.32
CA PHE A 426 -6.33 39.07 -20.18
C PHE A 426 -6.96 37.68 -20.31
N LEU A 427 -8.22 37.59 -20.74
CA LEU A 427 -8.87 36.32 -21.04
C LEU A 427 -8.12 35.52 -22.12
N ASN A 428 -7.63 36.19 -23.17
CA ASN A 428 -6.82 35.54 -24.19
C ASN A 428 -5.48 35.02 -23.60
N ARG A 429 -4.87 35.77 -22.68
CA ARG A 429 -3.66 35.35 -21.96
C ARG A 429 -3.93 34.11 -21.10
N LEU A 430 -5.01 34.09 -20.31
CA LEU A 430 -5.41 32.92 -19.52
C LEU A 430 -5.69 31.69 -20.40
N ASN A 431 -6.30 31.88 -21.58
CA ASN A 431 -6.49 30.78 -22.53
C ASN A 431 -5.17 30.26 -23.10
N LEU A 432 -4.17 31.12 -23.33
CA LEU A 432 -2.83 30.69 -23.74
C LEU A 432 -2.15 29.87 -22.63
N VAL A 433 -2.21 30.33 -21.39
CA VAL A 433 -1.72 29.58 -20.22
C VAL A 433 -2.41 28.23 -20.11
N LYS A 434 -3.75 28.20 -20.23
CA LYS A 434 -4.55 26.97 -20.23
C LYS A 434 -4.08 26.00 -21.31
N LYS A 435 -3.82 26.47 -22.54
CA LYS A 435 -3.30 25.60 -23.62
C LYS A 435 -1.97 24.95 -23.27
N ILE A 436 -1.05 25.69 -22.64
CA ILE A 436 0.24 25.16 -22.18
C ILE A 436 0.03 24.09 -21.10
N LEU A 437 -0.81 24.37 -20.10
CA LEU A 437 -1.11 23.43 -19.01
C LEU A 437 -1.79 22.15 -19.50
N VAL A 438 -2.79 22.27 -20.39
CA VAL A 438 -3.46 21.11 -21.01
C VAL A 438 -2.45 20.26 -21.77
N ALA A 439 -1.55 20.88 -22.53
CA ALA A 439 -0.50 20.14 -23.22
C ALA A 439 0.40 19.38 -22.25
N ASN A 440 0.79 20.00 -21.13
CA ASN A 440 1.58 19.33 -20.09
C ASN A 440 0.84 18.14 -19.46
N ILE A 441 -0.44 18.28 -19.13
CA ILE A 441 -1.26 17.18 -18.59
C ILE A 441 -1.33 16.02 -19.58
N ASP A 442 -1.55 16.30 -20.86
CA ASP A 442 -1.65 15.27 -21.89
C ASP A 442 -0.34 14.48 -22.02
N TYR A 443 0.80 15.16 -22.16
CA TYR A 443 2.09 14.48 -22.31
C TYR A 443 2.61 13.86 -21.02
N SER A 444 2.22 14.35 -19.85
CA SER A 444 2.58 13.74 -18.55
C SER A 444 2.05 12.32 -18.41
N LYS A 445 0.97 11.97 -19.11
CA LYS A 445 0.45 10.59 -19.15
C LYS A 445 1.47 9.60 -19.71
N LEU A 446 2.37 10.06 -20.60
CA LEU A 446 3.39 9.21 -21.24
C LEU A 446 4.45 8.70 -20.25
N GLU A 447 4.60 9.31 -19.07
CA GLU A 447 5.59 8.92 -18.05
C GLU A 447 5.45 7.43 -17.66
N ARG A 448 4.22 6.92 -17.63
CA ARG A 448 3.89 5.55 -17.19
C ARG A 448 3.36 4.67 -18.31
N VAL A 449 3.48 5.11 -19.57
CA VAL A 449 2.98 4.35 -20.72
C VAL A 449 3.97 3.25 -21.06
N GLU A 450 3.56 2.01 -20.81
CA GLU A 450 4.23 0.81 -21.31
C GLU A 450 3.38 0.14 -22.38
N ILE A 451 3.94 0.02 -23.57
CA ILE A 451 3.31 -0.69 -24.69
C ILE A 451 3.78 -2.15 -24.61
N GLY A 452 2.83 -3.07 -24.47
CA GLY A 452 3.08 -4.52 -24.55
C GLY A 452 3.18 -5.03 -26.00
N GLY A 453 3.46 -6.32 -26.17
CA GLY A 453 3.54 -6.97 -27.50
C GLY A 453 4.97 -7.24 -27.98
N LEU A 454 5.10 -7.75 -29.21
CA LEU A 454 6.39 -8.17 -29.77
C LEU A 454 7.34 -6.99 -29.97
N LYS A 455 6.80 -5.83 -30.38
CA LYS A 455 7.54 -4.58 -30.51
C LYS A 455 7.39 -3.66 -29.29
N GLY A 456 6.66 -4.10 -28.26
CA GLY A 456 6.27 -3.27 -27.12
C GLY A 456 7.44 -2.61 -26.40
N LYS A 457 8.51 -3.35 -26.12
CA LYS A 457 9.72 -2.80 -25.46
C LYS A 457 10.36 -1.68 -26.28
N TYR A 458 10.44 -1.83 -27.60
CA TYR A 458 11.01 -0.82 -28.48
C TYR A 458 10.13 0.43 -28.58
N LEU A 459 8.81 0.26 -28.68
CA LEU A 459 7.86 1.37 -28.73
C LEU A 459 7.77 2.12 -27.39
N SER A 460 7.88 1.41 -26.27
CA SER A 460 7.91 2.02 -24.92
C SER A 460 9.13 2.92 -24.73
N VAL A 461 10.32 2.47 -25.17
CA VAL A 461 11.53 3.31 -25.15
C VAL A 461 11.35 4.56 -26.00
N LYS A 462 10.70 4.46 -27.17
CA LYS A 462 10.38 5.66 -27.96
C LYS A 462 9.43 6.62 -27.26
N CYS A 463 8.42 6.12 -26.54
CA CYS A 463 7.54 6.96 -25.73
C CYS A 463 8.32 7.66 -24.61
N GLU A 464 9.24 6.97 -23.95
CA GLU A 464 10.12 7.52 -22.91
C GLU A 464 11.05 8.62 -23.46
N ASP A 465 11.65 8.39 -24.63
CA ASP A 465 12.47 9.38 -25.33
C ASP A 465 11.65 10.64 -25.68
N ILE A 466 10.44 10.45 -26.20
CA ILE A 466 9.51 11.54 -26.52
C ILE A 466 9.12 12.31 -25.27
N PHE A 467 8.81 11.61 -24.17
CA PHE A 467 8.47 12.25 -22.89
C PHE A 467 9.64 13.04 -22.32
N THR A 468 10.86 12.51 -22.41
CA THR A 468 12.08 13.20 -21.99
C THR A 468 12.33 14.47 -22.82
N ASP A 469 12.15 14.40 -24.13
CA ASP A 469 12.23 15.56 -25.01
C ASP A 469 11.16 16.61 -24.67
N PHE A 470 9.92 16.18 -24.41
CA PHE A 470 8.85 17.08 -23.96
C PHE A 470 9.21 17.77 -22.64
N GLY A 471 9.74 17.02 -21.66
CA GLY A 471 10.18 17.58 -20.37
C GLY A 471 11.22 18.68 -20.54
N ARG A 472 12.18 18.53 -21.47
CA ARG A 472 13.14 19.59 -21.81
C ARG A 472 12.45 20.81 -22.40
N VAL A 473 11.47 20.63 -23.28
CA VAL A 473 10.71 21.72 -23.90
C VAL A 473 9.86 22.46 -22.88
N TYR A 474 9.20 21.74 -21.96
CA TYR A 474 8.38 22.31 -20.91
C TYR A 474 9.19 23.01 -19.80
N SER A 475 10.43 22.58 -19.55
CA SER A 475 11.32 23.18 -18.53
C SER A 475 11.55 24.69 -18.69
N VAL A 476 11.34 25.24 -19.90
CA VAL A 476 11.36 26.69 -20.14
C VAL A 476 10.30 27.39 -19.29
N PHE A 477 9.06 26.86 -19.24
CA PHE A 477 7.95 27.44 -18.48
C PHE A 477 8.14 27.31 -16.97
N GLN A 478 8.83 26.27 -16.51
CA GLN A 478 9.18 26.08 -15.09
C GLN A 478 10.25 27.08 -14.61
N ASN A 479 11.06 27.63 -15.52
CA ASN A 479 12.16 28.54 -15.21
C ASN A 479 11.92 29.98 -15.72
N ILE A 480 10.65 30.36 -15.94
CA ILE A 480 10.30 31.70 -16.37
C ILE A 480 10.69 32.73 -15.30
N THR A 481 11.28 33.84 -15.75
CA THR A 481 11.69 34.97 -14.89
C THR A 481 10.77 36.19 -15.01
N TYR A 482 9.80 36.15 -15.92
CA TYR A 482 8.85 37.23 -16.19
C TYR A 482 7.43 36.89 -15.71
N ASP A 483 6.54 37.88 -15.62
CA ASP A 483 5.15 37.64 -15.19
C ASP A 483 4.32 37.09 -16.36
N VAL A 484 3.89 35.84 -16.23
CA VAL A 484 3.09 35.11 -17.22
C VAL A 484 1.70 35.74 -17.43
N LEU A 485 1.14 36.36 -16.40
CA LEU A 485 -0.20 36.94 -16.38
C LEU A 485 -0.21 38.43 -16.77
N ASP A 486 0.96 39.07 -16.89
CA ASP A 486 1.06 40.45 -17.36
C ASP A 486 0.78 40.56 -18.86
N ILE A 487 -0.23 41.36 -19.21
CA ILE A 487 -0.71 41.57 -20.58
C ILE A 487 0.31 42.37 -21.40
N GLU A 488 1.09 43.24 -20.75
CA GLU A 488 2.08 44.10 -21.41
C GLU A 488 3.34 43.32 -21.79
N ASP A 489 3.64 42.23 -21.10
CA ASP A 489 4.76 41.36 -21.42
C ASP A 489 4.42 40.40 -22.58
N LEU A 490 5.13 40.52 -23.69
CA LEU A 490 4.92 39.72 -24.90
C LEU A 490 5.82 38.48 -25.00
N HIS A 491 6.81 38.28 -24.12
CA HIS A 491 7.77 37.17 -24.23
C HIS A 491 7.10 35.80 -24.24
N ILE A 492 6.02 35.64 -23.47
CA ILE A 492 5.25 34.38 -23.43
C ILE A 492 4.70 33.98 -24.79
N HIS A 493 4.39 34.93 -25.67
CA HIS A 493 3.86 34.63 -27.00
C HIS A 493 4.95 34.03 -27.89
N ASP A 494 6.19 34.49 -27.75
CA ASP A 494 7.34 33.96 -28.46
C ASP A 494 7.71 32.56 -27.94
N ASP A 495 7.76 32.39 -26.62
CA ASP A 495 8.01 31.08 -25.98
C ASP A 495 6.91 30.07 -26.30
N TYR A 496 5.65 30.48 -26.26
CA TYR A 496 4.51 29.64 -26.66
C TYR A 496 4.62 29.21 -28.13
N LYS A 497 5.03 30.11 -29.04
CA LYS A 497 5.17 29.77 -30.46
C LYS A 497 6.27 28.73 -30.69
N ILE A 498 7.39 28.83 -29.95
CA ILE A 498 8.45 27.81 -30.00
C ILE A 498 7.92 26.49 -29.43
N PHE A 499 7.22 26.54 -28.30
CA PHE A 499 6.59 25.38 -27.67
C PHE A 499 5.60 24.68 -28.61
N GLU A 500 4.70 25.42 -29.23
CA GLU A 500 3.67 24.91 -30.15
C GLU A 500 4.30 24.17 -31.35
N ASN A 501 5.34 24.73 -31.95
CA ASN A 501 6.07 24.08 -33.05
C ASN A 501 6.74 22.77 -32.60
N LYS A 502 7.33 22.73 -31.40
CA LYS A 502 7.96 21.51 -30.87
C LYS A 502 6.92 20.46 -30.46
N CYS A 503 5.79 20.87 -29.89
CA CYS A 503 4.66 19.99 -29.61
C CYS A 503 4.10 19.37 -30.89
N ALA A 504 4.02 20.12 -31.99
CA ALA A 504 3.60 19.56 -33.28
C ALA A 504 4.55 18.46 -33.79
N ASP A 505 5.87 18.63 -33.67
CA ASP A 505 6.85 17.59 -34.02
C ASP A 505 6.69 16.34 -33.12
N ILE A 506 6.54 16.54 -31.81
CA ILE A 506 6.27 15.48 -30.85
C ILE A 506 4.98 14.72 -31.19
N ASP A 507 3.92 15.44 -31.57
CA ASP A 507 2.64 14.83 -31.94
C ASP A 507 2.77 13.94 -33.18
N HIS A 508 3.55 14.35 -34.19
CA HIS A 508 3.83 13.50 -35.36
C HIS A 508 4.65 12.25 -34.99
N ARG A 509 5.64 12.39 -34.09
CA ARG A 509 6.42 11.26 -33.59
C ARG A 509 5.53 10.27 -32.81
N LEU A 510 4.66 10.77 -31.94
CA LEU A 510 3.68 9.97 -31.19
C LEU A 510 2.69 9.28 -32.12
N ALA A 511 2.17 9.99 -33.13
CA ALA A 511 1.25 9.42 -34.11
C ALA A 511 1.87 8.19 -34.80
N SER A 512 3.15 8.28 -35.20
CA SER A 512 3.87 7.14 -35.79
C SER A 512 4.08 5.97 -34.81
N VAL A 513 4.37 6.25 -33.54
CA VAL A 513 4.52 5.21 -32.50
C VAL A 513 3.18 4.51 -32.25
N PHE A 514 2.10 5.27 -32.10
CA PHE A 514 0.77 4.71 -31.88
C PHE A 514 0.27 3.94 -33.10
N GLN A 515 0.49 4.44 -34.32
CA GLN A 515 0.17 3.69 -35.54
C GLN A 515 0.86 2.32 -35.55
N GLN A 516 2.16 2.26 -35.23
CA GLN A 516 2.89 1.00 -35.12
C GLN A 516 2.38 0.10 -33.99
N ALA A 517 1.95 0.68 -32.86
CA ALA A 517 1.37 -0.05 -31.74
C ALA A 517 0.01 -0.67 -32.12
N PHE A 518 -0.84 0.08 -32.83
CA PHE A 518 -2.12 -0.42 -33.36
C PHE A 518 -1.91 -1.55 -34.37
N ASP A 519 -0.89 -1.45 -35.22
CA ASP A 519 -0.57 -2.50 -36.20
C ASP A 519 0.01 -3.79 -35.58
N ASP A 520 0.64 -3.72 -34.40
CA ASP A 520 1.16 -4.90 -33.67
C ASP A 520 0.06 -5.57 -32.80
N CYS A 521 -1.08 -4.89 -32.58
CA CYS A 521 -2.19 -5.40 -31.78
C CYS A 521 -3.07 -6.39 -32.57
N ASN A 522 -2.83 -7.69 -32.36
CA ASN A 522 -3.60 -8.77 -33.01
C ASN A 522 -4.86 -9.23 -32.24
N ASN A 523 -5.11 -8.70 -31.04
CA ASN A 523 -6.25 -9.10 -30.22
C ASN A 523 -7.09 -7.90 -29.78
N LEU A 524 -8.40 -8.12 -29.68
CA LEU A 524 -9.36 -7.07 -29.34
C LEU A 524 -9.13 -6.49 -27.93
N GLU A 525 -8.74 -7.34 -26.98
CA GLU A 525 -8.44 -6.89 -25.60
C GLU A 525 -7.21 -5.97 -25.54
N GLY A 526 -6.15 -6.30 -26.27
CA GLY A 526 -4.94 -5.48 -26.37
C GLY A 526 -5.20 -4.17 -27.09
N LEU A 527 -6.07 -4.18 -28.11
CA LEU A 527 -6.47 -2.97 -28.82
C LEU A 527 -7.30 -2.02 -27.92
N PHE A 528 -8.23 -2.56 -27.10
CA PHE A 528 -8.92 -1.75 -26.08
C PHE A 528 -7.99 -1.23 -24.99
N LYS A 529 -7.03 -2.04 -24.52
CA LYS A 529 -6.01 -1.58 -23.58
C LYS A 529 -5.15 -0.46 -24.18
N LEU A 530 -4.74 -0.61 -25.44
CA LEU A 530 -3.99 0.42 -26.15
C LEU A 530 -4.80 1.71 -26.29
N LEU A 531 -6.08 1.63 -26.67
CA LEU A 531 -6.97 2.79 -26.72
C LEU A 531 -7.11 3.49 -25.37
N ASN A 532 -7.21 2.73 -24.27
CA ASN A 532 -7.24 3.29 -22.92
C ASN A 532 -5.91 3.95 -22.52
N ILE A 533 -4.78 3.37 -22.92
CA ILE A 533 -3.43 3.92 -22.70
C ILE A 533 -3.24 5.23 -23.47
N VAL A 534 -3.66 5.28 -24.73
CA VAL A 534 -3.57 6.50 -25.55
C VAL A 534 -4.54 7.56 -25.04
N GLY A 535 -5.74 7.18 -24.61
CA GLY A 535 -6.70 8.05 -23.94
C GLY A 535 -6.93 9.37 -24.69
N ASN A 536 -6.79 10.50 -23.99
CA ASN A 536 -6.97 11.83 -24.58
C ASN A 536 -5.89 12.21 -25.60
N LEU A 537 -4.77 11.48 -25.70
CA LEU A 537 -3.78 11.76 -26.76
C LEU A 537 -4.35 11.48 -28.15
N VAL A 538 -5.40 10.64 -28.26
CA VAL A 538 -6.15 10.45 -29.51
C VAL A 538 -6.85 11.74 -29.95
N GLU A 539 -7.19 12.64 -29.02
CA GLU A 539 -7.86 13.90 -29.37
C GLU A 539 -6.94 14.87 -30.13
N ARG A 540 -5.62 14.69 -30.00
CA ARG A 540 -4.63 15.55 -30.66
C ARG A 540 -4.68 15.38 -32.18
N PRO A 541 -4.73 16.47 -32.97
CA PRO A 541 -5.03 16.40 -34.41
C PRO A 541 -4.14 15.45 -35.22
N ALA A 542 -2.82 15.45 -35.00
CA ALA A 542 -1.90 14.59 -35.75
C ALA A 542 -2.03 13.11 -35.37
N VAL A 543 -2.22 12.81 -34.08
CA VAL A 543 -2.47 11.44 -33.59
C VAL A 543 -3.83 10.94 -34.07
N ARG A 544 -4.86 11.79 -33.98
CA ARG A 544 -6.20 11.51 -34.47
C ARG A 544 -6.19 11.12 -35.93
N ALA A 545 -5.46 11.84 -36.79
CA ALA A 545 -5.41 11.57 -38.22
C ALA A 545 -4.94 10.14 -38.53
N GLU A 546 -3.90 9.67 -37.85
CA GLU A 546 -3.32 8.33 -38.08
C GLU A 546 -4.11 7.20 -37.38
N VAL A 547 -4.62 7.46 -36.17
CA VAL A 547 -5.38 6.45 -35.40
C VAL A 547 -6.82 6.33 -35.91
N ALA A 548 -7.41 7.41 -36.45
CA ALA A 548 -8.76 7.42 -37.02
C ALA A 548 -8.95 6.34 -38.09
N GLU A 549 -7.94 6.15 -38.94
CA GLU A 549 -7.97 5.17 -40.04
C GLU A 549 -8.01 3.71 -39.56
N LYS A 550 -7.64 3.43 -38.29
CA LYS A 550 -7.61 2.08 -37.74
C LYS A 550 -8.93 1.64 -37.10
N PHE A 551 -9.81 2.58 -36.74
CA PHE A 551 -11.09 2.23 -36.10
C PHE A 551 -12.07 1.45 -36.98
N PRO A 552 -12.17 1.65 -38.31
CA PRO A 552 -12.95 0.76 -39.17
C PRO A 552 -12.49 -0.70 -39.05
N GLY A 553 -11.18 -0.95 -38.93
CA GLY A 553 -10.63 -2.29 -38.69
C GLY A 553 -11.08 -2.88 -37.35
N LEU A 554 -11.20 -2.06 -36.28
CA LEU A 554 -11.76 -2.49 -35.00
C LEU A 554 -13.21 -2.96 -35.14
N ILE A 555 -14.04 -2.25 -35.92
CA ILE A 555 -15.44 -2.66 -36.16
C ILE A 555 -15.49 -4.01 -36.85
N VAL A 556 -14.63 -4.26 -37.85
CA VAL A 556 -14.55 -5.56 -38.55
C VAL A 556 -14.17 -6.68 -37.58
N ILE A 557 -13.13 -6.48 -36.75
CA ILE A 557 -12.71 -7.49 -35.76
C ILE A 557 -13.84 -7.78 -34.76
N MET A 558 -14.60 -6.76 -34.34
CA MET A 558 -15.76 -6.95 -33.47
C MET A 558 -16.89 -7.72 -34.15
N ASP A 559 -17.18 -7.44 -35.42
CA ASP A 559 -18.20 -8.18 -36.18
C ASP A 559 -17.81 -9.66 -36.33
N GLU A 560 -16.54 -9.94 -36.63
CA GLU A 560 -15.99 -11.30 -36.69
C GLU A 560 -16.11 -12.04 -35.35
N VAL A 561 -16.01 -11.36 -34.21
CA VAL A 561 -16.21 -11.99 -32.89
C VAL A 561 -17.64 -12.52 -32.75
N VAL A 562 -18.65 -11.76 -33.19
CA VAL A 562 -20.05 -12.22 -33.16
C VAL A 562 -20.27 -13.39 -34.11
N ASP A 563 -19.70 -13.32 -35.32
CA ASP A 563 -19.80 -14.40 -36.30
C ASP A 563 -19.15 -15.70 -35.80
N ASN A 564 -17.98 -15.60 -35.18
CA ASN A 564 -17.33 -16.75 -34.57
C ASN A 564 -18.16 -17.34 -33.42
N ILE A 565 -18.75 -16.50 -32.57
CA ILE A 565 -19.64 -16.97 -31.48
C ILE A 565 -20.90 -17.61 -32.06
N LYS A 566 -21.48 -17.07 -33.12
CA LYS A 566 -22.64 -17.65 -33.81
C LYS A 566 -22.30 -18.99 -34.47
N ALA A 567 -21.14 -19.10 -35.11
CA ALA A 567 -20.67 -20.36 -35.70
C ALA A 567 -20.45 -21.43 -34.61
N MET A 568 -19.84 -21.06 -33.48
CA MET A 568 -19.71 -21.96 -32.32
C MET A 568 -21.07 -22.36 -31.74
N TYR A 569 -22.02 -21.43 -31.68
CA TYR A 569 -23.41 -21.69 -31.28
C TYR A 569 -24.09 -22.73 -32.18
N ASP A 570 -24.03 -22.52 -33.50
CA ASP A 570 -24.68 -23.41 -34.48
C ASP A 570 -24.05 -24.80 -34.54
N ASP A 571 -22.72 -24.88 -34.42
CA ASP A 571 -22.01 -26.16 -34.34
C ASP A 571 -22.37 -26.92 -33.05
N GLY A 572 -22.41 -26.22 -31.91
CA GLY A 572 -22.80 -26.78 -30.62
C GLY A 572 -24.24 -27.31 -30.60
N GLU A 573 -25.19 -26.58 -31.20
CA GLU A 573 -26.59 -27.04 -31.30
C GLU A 573 -26.74 -28.26 -32.25
N LYS A 574 -25.93 -28.34 -33.31
CA LYS A 574 -26.04 -29.40 -34.33
C LYS A 574 -25.29 -30.68 -33.95
N ASN A 575 -24.07 -30.55 -33.46
CA ASN A 575 -23.15 -31.67 -33.19
C ASN A 575 -23.06 -32.00 -31.69
N GLY A 576 -23.72 -31.23 -30.84
CA GLY A 576 -23.69 -31.36 -29.39
C GLY A 576 -22.61 -30.47 -28.76
N ILE A 577 -22.93 -29.91 -27.58
CA ILE A 577 -22.00 -29.09 -26.82
C ILE A 577 -20.96 -30.01 -26.17
N LEU A 578 -19.68 -29.78 -26.48
CA LEU A 578 -18.56 -30.47 -25.84
C LEU A 578 -18.46 -30.04 -24.37
N LEU A 579 -18.93 -30.91 -23.48
CA LEU A 579 -18.84 -30.75 -22.03
C LEU A 579 -17.73 -31.65 -21.47
N ASP A 580 -17.09 -31.21 -20.39
CA ASP A 580 -16.14 -32.05 -19.66
C ASP A 580 -16.85 -33.30 -19.10
N LYS A 581 -16.14 -34.44 -19.07
CA LYS A 581 -16.70 -35.77 -18.73
C LYS A 581 -17.48 -35.83 -17.40
N TYR A 582 -17.18 -34.94 -16.45
CA TYR A 582 -17.79 -34.91 -15.12
C TYR A 582 -18.79 -33.76 -14.93
N PHE A 583 -18.98 -32.91 -15.93
CA PHE A 583 -19.89 -31.78 -15.87
C PHE A 583 -21.33 -32.23 -16.13
N PRO A 584 -22.30 -31.79 -15.32
CA PRO A 584 -23.69 -32.16 -15.56
C PRO A 584 -24.20 -31.62 -16.91
N PRO A 585 -24.96 -32.42 -17.70
CA PRO A 585 -25.37 -32.08 -19.05
C PRO A 585 -26.25 -30.81 -19.19
N VAL A 586 -27.07 -30.43 -18.22
CA VAL A 586 -27.95 -29.25 -18.28
C VAL A 586 -27.21 -28.01 -17.78
N ALA A 587 -26.62 -28.08 -16.59
CA ALA A 587 -25.78 -27.01 -16.06
C ALA A 587 -24.61 -26.68 -17.00
N GLY A 588 -24.04 -27.70 -17.66
CA GLY A 588 -22.96 -27.54 -18.64
C GLY A 588 -23.39 -26.76 -19.88
N ARG A 589 -24.57 -27.09 -20.43
CA ARG A 589 -25.14 -26.35 -21.55
C ARG A 589 -25.43 -24.90 -21.18
N ILE A 590 -26.05 -24.66 -20.02
CA ILE A 590 -26.33 -23.32 -19.51
C ILE A 590 -25.05 -22.53 -19.27
N TYR A 591 -24.04 -23.13 -18.65
CA TYR A 591 -22.74 -22.50 -18.43
C TYR A 591 -22.08 -22.11 -19.76
N TRP A 592 -22.14 -22.99 -20.76
CA TRP A 592 -21.59 -22.73 -22.09
C TRP A 592 -22.26 -21.52 -22.76
N TYR A 593 -23.60 -21.42 -22.71
CA TYR A 593 -24.31 -20.24 -23.21
C TYR A 593 -23.95 -18.96 -22.43
N LYS A 594 -23.93 -19.01 -21.09
CA LYS A 594 -23.53 -17.89 -20.22
C LYS A 594 -22.10 -17.42 -20.50
N LYS A 595 -21.17 -18.34 -20.80
CA LYS A 595 -19.79 -18.01 -21.16
C LYS A 595 -19.72 -17.18 -22.44
N HIS A 596 -20.49 -17.56 -23.47
CA HIS A 596 -20.58 -16.78 -24.70
C HIS A 596 -21.26 -15.44 -24.49
N LEU A 597 -22.33 -15.39 -23.68
CA LEU A 597 -23.02 -14.15 -23.31
C LEU A 597 -22.08 -13.17 -22.59
N SER A 598 -21.35 -13.64 -21.57
CA SER A 598 -20.36 -12.83 -20.84
C SER A 598 -19.24 -12.31 -21.75
N ARG A 599 -18.81 -13.10 -22.73
CA ARG A 599 -17.83 -12.67 -23.73
C ARG A 599 -18.37 -11.54 -24.59
N LEU A 600 -19.62 -11.63 -25.04
CA LEU A 600 -20.30 -10.56 -25.79
C LEU A 600 -20.41 -9.29 -24.94
N ASP A 601 -20.95 -9.40 -23.72
CA ASP A 601 -21.17 -8.27 -22.81
C ASP A 601 -19.87 -7.52 -22.48
N LYS A 602 -18.78 -8.24 -22.22
CA LYS A 602 -17.48 -7.64 -21.93
C LYS A 602 -16.95 -6.84 -23.12
N THR A 603 -17.08 -7.40 -24.33
CA THR A 603 -16.62 -6.72 -25.56
C THR A 603 -17.49 -5.51 -25.91
N GLU A 604 -18.81 -5.62 -25.77
CA GLU A 604 -19.74 -4.51 -26.01
C GLU A 604 -19.52 -3.37 -25.01
N SER A 605 -19.37 -3.70 -23.72
CA SER A 605 -19.13 -2.71 -22.67
C SER A 605 -17.80 -1.98 -22.87
N SER A 606 -16.74 -2.70 -23.25
CA SER A 606 -15.42 -2.11 -23.52
C SER A 606 -15.47 -1.17 -24.73
N PHE A 607 -16.25 -1.52 -25.76
CA PHE A 607 -16.43 -0.67 -26.94
C PHE A 607 -17.23 0.60 -26.63
N LYS A 608 -18.31 0.50 -25.84
CA LYS A 608 -19.12 1.66 -25.40
C LYS A 608 -18.35 2.68 -24.57
N GLN A 609 -17.28 2.26 -23.89
CA GLN A 609 -16.42 3.15 -23.10
C GLN A 609 -15.51 4.04 -23.97
N ILE A 610 -15.36 3.74 -25.26
CA ILE A 610 -14.57 4.56 -26.17
C ILE A 610 -15.35 5.84 -26.49
N ASN A 611 -14.92 6.99 -25.94
CA ASN A 611 -15.49 8.30 -26.27
C ASN A 611 -15.05 8.75 -27.68
N ASN A 612 -15.65 8.18 -28.74
CA ASN A 612 -15.34 8.57 -30.11
C ASN A 612 -16.61 8.61 -31.00
N GLU A 613 -16.63 9.51 -31.99
CA GLU A 613 -17.73 9.69 -32.95
C GLU A 613 -18.01 8.43 -33.79
N ILE A 614 -17.04 7.52 -33.88
CA ILE A 614 -17.15 6.24 -34.58
C ILE A 614 -18.25 5.33 -34.02
N LEU A 615 -18.61 5.48 -32.75
CA LEU A 615 -19.77 4.78 -32.16
C LEU A 615 -21.10 5.12 -32.84
N ARG A 616 -21.17 6.24 -33.58
CA ARG A 616 -22.36 6.70 -34.31
C ARG A 616 -22.34 6.34 -35.80
N SER A 617 -21.32 5.63 -36.27
CA SER A 617 -21.28 5.13 -37.64
C SER A 617 -22.39 4.11 -37.88
N GLU A 618 -22.91 4.04 -39.11
CA GLU A 618 -23.96 3.08 -39.48
C GLU A 618 -23.46 1.64 -39.31
N GLU A 619 -22.18 1.41 -39.59
CA GLU A 619 -21.49 0.13 -39.45
C GLU A 619 -21.38 -0.30 -37.99
N ALA A 620 -21.02 0.61 -37.07
CA ALA A 620 -20.96 0.31 -35.64
C ALA A 620 -22.36 0.04 -35.04
N MET A 621 -23.38 0.79 -35.46
CA MET A 621 -24.76 0.55 -35.03
C MET A 621 -25.30 -0.80 -35.53
N TYR A 622 -24.98 -1.19 -36.76
CA TYR A 622 -25.32 -2.50 -37.30
C TYR A 622 -24.65 -3.63 -36.50
N MET A 623 -23.34 -3.51 -36.24
CA MET A 623 -22.59 -4.47 -35.42
C MET A 623 -23.18 -4.61 -34.01
N LEU A 624 -23.48 -3.49 -33.32
CA LEU A 624 -24.12 -3.51 -31.99
C LEU A 624 -25.51 -4.16 -32.01
N SER A 625 -26.27 -4.00 -33.10
CA SER A 625 -27.54 -4.70 -33.28
C SER A 625 -27.34 -6.22 -33.36
N LYS A 626 -26.31 -6.68 -34.09
CA LYS A 626 -25.94 -8.10 -34.20
C LYS A 626 -25.55 -8.70 -32.84
N TYR A 627 -24.78 -7.94 -32.04
CA TYR A 627 -24.46 -8.30 -30.64
C TYR A 627 -25.73 -8.48 -29.79
N SER A 628 -26.64 -7.50 -29.84
CA SER A 628 -27.91 -7.55 -29.09
C SER A 628 -28.79 -8.73 -29.52
N GLN A 629 -28.85 -9.03 -30.83
CA GLN A 629 -29.58 -10.17 -31.36
C GLN A 629 -28.99 -11.50 -30.87
N MET A 630 -27.66 -11.64 -30.90
CA MET A 630 -27.00 -12.86 -30.42
C MET A 630 -27.16 -13.06 -28.91
N ALA A 631 -27.04 -11.98 -28.12
CA ALA A 631 -27.29 -12.00 -26.69
C ALA A 631 -28.74 -12.44 -26.37
N LYS A 632 -29.71 -11.99 -27.17
CA LYS A 632 -31.11 -12.42 -27.03
C LYS A 632 -31.27 -13.91 -27.33
N ILE A 633 -30.70 -14.42 -28.43
CA ILE A 633 -30.75 -15.86 -28.78
C ILE A 633 -30.20 -16.72 -27.63
N LEU A 634 -29.05 -16.33 -27.07
CA LEU A 634 -28.44 -17.07 -25.95
C LEU A 634 -29.33 -17.04 -24.69
N ASN A 635 -29.92 -15.89 -24.33
CA ASN A 635 -30.80 -15.77 -23.16
C ASN A 635 -32.11 -16.54 -23.32
N ASP A 636 -32.74 -16.46 -24.49
CA ASP A 636 -33.96 -17.21 -24.81
C ASP A 636 -33.66 -18.73 -24.68
N ARG A 637 -32.51 -19.19 -25.20
CA ARG A 637 -32.11 -20.60 -25.11
C ARG A 637 -31.79 -21.06 -23.69
N ILE A 638 -31.15 -20.22 -22.86
CA ILE A 638 -30.94 -20.51 -21.43
C ILE A 638 -32.28 -20.73 -20.73
N THR A 639 -33.28 -19.90 -21.03
CA THR A 639 -34.60 -19.96 -20.40
C THR A 639 -35.38 -21.20 -20.86
N GLU A 640 -35.31 -21.55 -22.14
CA GLU A 640 -35.90 -22.78 -22.69
C GLU A 640 -35.33 -24.04 -22.02
N VAL A 641 -33.99 -24.17 -21.98
CA VAL A 641 -33.33 -25.35 -21.39
C VAL A 641 -33.65 -25.49 -19.91
N LEU A 642 -33.70 -24.37 -19.17
CA LEU A 642 -34.09 -24.35 -17.77
C LEU A 642 -35.56 -24.79 -17.60
N HIS A 643 -36.46 -24.33 -18.46
CA HIS A 643 -37.88 -24.69 -18.39
C HIS A 643 -38.12 -26.17 -18.70
N GLU A 644 -37.46 -26.72 -19.73
CA GLU A 644 -37.52 -28.14 -20.08
C GLU A 644 -37.05 -29.02 -18.91
N TRP A 645 -35.97 -28.62 -18.24
CA TRP A 645 -35.40 -29.34 -17.10
C TRP A 645 -36.32 -29.33 -15.87
N ILE A 646 -36.93 -28.18 -15.53
CA ILE A 646 -37.88 -28.08 -14.40
C ILE A 646 -39.09 -29.00 -14.58
N GLN A 647 -39.60 -29.13 -15.81
CA GLN A 647 -40.77 -29.99 -16.10
C GLN A 647 -40.44 -31.48 -15.96
N GLN A 648 -39.23 -31.90 -16.33
CA GLN A 648 -38.81 -33.31 -16.27
C GLN A 648 -38.56 -33.80 -14.83
N ILE A 649 -38.07 -32.91 -13.96
CA ILE A 649 -37.57 -33.31 -12.63
C ILE A 649 -38.65 -33.55 -11.59
N ARG A 650 -39.81 -32.88 -11.70
CA ARG A 650 -40.87 -32.99 -10.68
C ARG A 650 -41.35 -34.43 -10.46
N VAL A 651 -41.49 -35.20 -11.54
CA VAL A 651 -41.93 -36.60 -11.47
C VAL A 651 -40.82 -37.52 -10.95
N GLU A 652 -39.57 -37.27 -11.36
CA GLU A 652 -38.43 -38.12 -10.96
C GLU A 652 -38.00 -37.90 -9.49
N ILE A 653 -38.23 -36.71 -8.92
CA ILE A 653 -38.01 -36.45 -7.49
C ILE A 653 -39.04 -37.19 -6.63
N GLU A 654 -40.33 -37.12 -6.96
CA GLU A 654 -41.39 -37.77 -6.15
C GLU A 654 -41.23 -39.31 -6.10
N GLU A 655 -40.88 -39.94 -7.22
CA GLU A 655 -40.63 -41.39 -7.28
C GLU A 655 -39.32 -41.79 -6.56
N GLY A 656 -38.28 -40.95 -6.64
CA GLY A 656 -37.00 -41.19 -5.98
C GLY A 656 -37.05 -41.04 -4.47
N LEU A 657 -37.83 -40.08 -3.96
CA LEU A 657 -37.96 -39.81 -2.52
C LEU A 657 -38.78 -40.87 -1.76
N ALA A 658 -39.64 -41.61 -2.47
CA ALA A 658 -40.45 -42.69 -1.89
C ALA A 658 -39.65 -43.96 -1.54
N LYS A 659 -38.36 -44.05 -1.91
CA LYS A 659 -37.49 -45.19 -1.57
C LYS A 659 -36.96 -45.09 -0.14
N THR A 660 -36.67 -46.23 0.47
CA THR A 660 -35.99 -46.29 1.78
C THR A 660 -34.59 -45.69 1.69
N GLN A 661 -34.05 -45.16 2.79
CA GLN A 661 -32.76 -44.48 2.79
C GLN A 661 -31.57 -45.45 2.65
N LEU A 662 -31.68 -46.62 3.28
CA LEU A 662 -30.71 -47.72 3.17
C LEU A 662 -31.38 -48.95 2.54
N GLY A 663 -30.55 -49.81 1.96
CA GLY A 663 -30.93 -51.10 1.40
C GLY A 663 -29.91 -52.17 1.78
N ARG A 664 -30.33 -53.43 1.66
CA ARG A 664 -29.50 -54.61 1.89
C ARG A 664 -29.60 -55.52 0.66
N GLU A 665 -28.46 -55.96 0.13
CA GLU A 665 -28.49 -56.90 -1.00
C GLU A 665 -29.02 -58.27 -0.54
N PRO A 666 -29.92 -58.92 -1.29
CA PRO A 666 -30.45 -60.22 -0.91
C PRO A 666 -29.32 -61.27 -0.78
N GLY A 667 -29.12 -61.80 0.43
CA GLY A 667 -28.11 -62.82 0.71
C GLY A 667 -26.73 -62.28 1.12
N LYS A 668 -26.55 -60.96 1.21
CA LYS A 668 -25.35 -60.33 1.77
C LYS A 668 -25.67 -59.54 3.03
N GLU A 669 -24.71 -59.46 3.94
CA GLU A 669 -24.88 -58.70 5.17
C GLU A 669 -24.54 -57.21 5.05
N GLU A 670 -24.00 -56.78 3.90
CA GLU A 670 -23.62 -55.40 3.57
C GLU A 670 -24.84 -54.49 3.39
N ILE A 671 -24.71 -53.24 3.84
CA ILE A 671 -25.69 -52.19 3.58
C ILE A 671 -25.24 -51.35 2.38
N PHE A 672 -26.18 -50.73 1.68
CA PHE A 672 -25.91 -49.70 0.68
C PHE A 672 -26.92 -48.55 0.81
N VAL A 673 -26.50 -47.34 0.46
CA VAL A 673 -27.42 -46.20 0.38
C VAL A 673 -28.36 -46.36 -0.81
N ASN A 674 -29.66 -46.47 -0.55
CA ASN A 674 -30.69 -46.71 -1.55
C ASN A 674 -31.20 -45.39 -2.15
N LEU A 675 -30.31 -44.63 -2.79
CA LEU A 675 -30.66 -43.43 -3.55
C LEU A 675 -30.77 -43.79 -5.03
N ASP A 676 -31.84 -43.34 -5.70
CA ASP A 676 -31.99 -43.56 -7.13
C ASP A 676 -30.85 -42.85 -7.91
N PRO A 677 -30.10 -43.53 -8.80
CA PRO A 677 -29.04 -42.90 -9.60
C PRO A 677 -29.53 -41.71 -10.44
N LYS A 678 -30.81 -41.68 -10.84
CA LYS A 678 -31.41 -40.53 -11.51
C LYS A 678 -31.53 -39.33 -10.56
N LEU A 679 -31.95 -39.56 -9.33
CA LEU A 679 -32.03 -38.54 -8.30
C LEU A 679 -30.64 -38.01 -7.95
N GLU A 680 -29.62 -38.87 -7.83
CA GLU A 680 -28.22 -38.43 -7.62
C GLU A 680 -27.71 -37.50 -8.75
N ALA A 681 -28.01 -37.84 -10.01
CA ALA A 681 -27.67 -37.00 -11.15
C ALA A 681 -28.38 -35.64 -11.10
N ILE A 682 -29.65 -35.62 -10.67
CA ILE A 682 -30.44 -34.39 -10.48
C ILE A 682 -29.88 -33.52 -9.35
N LEU A 683 -29.55 -34.10 -8.18
CA LEU A 683 -28.95 -33.38 -7.06
C LEU A 683 -27.62 -32.71 -7.48
N LYS A 684 -26.83 -33.42 -8.31
CA LYS A 684 -25.59 -32.88 -8.86
C LYS A 684 -25.86 -31.74 -9.84
N GLU A 685 -26.81 -31.87 -10.77
CA GLU A 685 -27.25 -30.78 -11.66
C GLU A 685 -27.65 -29.52 -10.88
N MET A 686 -28.50 -29.70 -9.87
CA MET A 686 -29.05 -28.63 -9.04
C MET A 686 -27.96 -27.81 -8.37
N ARG A 687 -26.95 -28.47 -7.80
CA ARG A 687 -25.83 -27.79 -7.14
C ARG A 687 -25.01 -26.94 -8.11
N TYR A 688 -24.77 -27.42 -9.33
CA TYR A 688 -24.05 -26.65 -10.34
C TYR A 688 -24.89 -25.46 -10.82
N LEU A 689 -26.21 -25.62 -10.99
CA LEU A 689 -27.12 -24.53 -11.33
C LEU A 689 -27.19 -23.44 -10.24
N MET A 690 -27.19 -23.82 -8.96
CA MET A 690 -27.11 -22.87 -7.84
C MET A 690 -25.82 -22.05 -7.87
N GLN A 691 -24.69 -22.67 -8.21
CA GLN A 691 -23.41 -21.98 -8.31
C GLN A 691 -23.33 -21.05 -9.52
N LEU A 692 -24.16 -21.27 -10.55
CA LEU A 692 -24.23 -20.42 -11.74
C LEU A 692 -25.04 -19.12 -11.55
N ASP A 693 -25.60 -18.90 -10.35
CA ASP A 693 -26.35 -17.69 -9.93
C ASP A 693 -27.32 -17.21 -11.01
N LEU A 694 -28.33 -18.04 -11.28
CA LEU A 694 -29.35 -17.77 -12.30
C LEU A 694 -30.43 -16.87 -11.69
N GLU A 695 -30.43 -15.59 -12.07
CA GLU A 695 -31.51 -14.66 -11.73
C GLU A 695 -32.84 -15.11 -12.37
N GLY A 696 -33.93 -15.10 -11.60
CA GLY A 696 -35.27 -15.41 -12.10
C GLY A 696 -35.71 -16.89 -12.00
N LEU A 697 -35.05 -17.71 -11.17
CA LEU A 697 -35.55 -19.05 -10.84
C LEU A 697 -36.96 -18.96 -10.21
N PRO A 698 -37.96 -19.73 -10.71
CA PRO A 698 -39.29 -19.79 -10.13
C PRO A 698 -39.24 -20.17 -8.65
N ASP A 699 -40.14 -19.63 -7.83
CA ASP A 699 -40.16 -19.90 -6.38
C ASP A 699 -40.41 -21.39 -6.09
N GLU A 700 -41.08 -22.11 -6.99
CA GLU A 700 -41.22 -23.56 -6.89
C GLU A 700 -39.88 -24.30 -7.07
N ALA A 701 -38.93 -23.76 -7.84
CA ALA A 701 -37.61 -24.35 -7.96
C ALA A 701 -36.77 -24.12 -6.68
N LYS A 702 -36.88 -22.93 -6.07
CA LYS A 702 -36.23 -22.58 -4.79
C LYS A 702 -36.63 -23.47 -3.62
N ALA A 703 -37.92 -23.76 -3.47
CA ALA A 703 -38.40 -24.66 -2.43
C ALA A 703 -37.80 -26.08 -2.58
N VAL A 704 -37.73 -26.59 -3.82
CA VAL A 704 -37.10 -27.89 -4.11
C VAL A 704 -35.57 -27.82 -3.91
N PHE A 705 -34.91 -26.69 -4.16
CA PHE A 705 -33.47 -26.50 -3.92
C PHE A 705 -33.10 -26.62 -2.43
N ASP A 706 -33.89 -26.04 -1.52
CA ASP A 706 -33.62 -26.09 -0.07
C ASP A 706 -33.79 -27.52 0.49
N GLU A 707 -34.81 -28.26 0.04
CA GLU A 707 -35.02 -29.67 0.44
C GLU A 707 -33.90 -30.58 -0.10
N VAL A 708 -33.44 -30.32 -1.33
CA VAL A 708 -32.35 -31.04 -1.99
C VAL A 708 -31.01 -30.90 -1.26
N GLU A 709 -30.72 -29.74 -0.67
CA GLU A 709 -29.51 -29.56 0.12
C GLU A 709 -29.50 -30.44 1.38
N ASN A 710 -30.65 -30.57 2.05
CA ASN A 710 -30.80 -31.43 3.22
C ASN A 710 -30.71 -32.92 2.86
N ILE A 711 -31.31 -33.32 1.75
CA ILE A 711 -31.20 -34.70 1.23
C ILE A 711 -29.74 -35.03 0.88
N TYR A 712 -29.02 -34.10 0.25
CA TYR A 712 -27.61 -34.31 -0.09
C TYR A 712 -26.72 -34.44 1.17
N LYS A 713 -26.96 -33.61 2.20
CA LYS A 713 -26.25 -33.73 3.50
C LYS A 713 -26.47 -35.12 4.10
N SER A 714 -27.72 -35.55 4.18
CA SER A 714 -28.09 -36.88 4.66
C SER A 714 -27.49 -38.01 3.83
N TYR A 715 -27.49 -37.88 2.50
CA TYR A 715 -26.86 -38.84 1.58
C TYR A 715 -25.36 -38.98 1.84
N VAL A 716 -24.63 -37.87 1.96
CA VAL A 716 -23.19 -37.91 2.23
C VAL A 716 -22.91 -38.60 3.57
N ARG A 717 -23.72 -38.33 4.61
CA ARG A 717 -23.59 -38.97 5.92
C ARG A 717 -23.90 -40.47 5.86
N LEU A 718 -25.03 -40.86 5.26
CA LEU A 718 -25.40 -42.26 5.08
C LEU A 718 -24.38 -43.03 4.24
N LYS A 719 -23.78 -42.40 3.22
CA LYS A 719 -22.73 -43.03 2.41
C LYS A 719 -21.45 -43.26 3.21
N ARG A 720 -21.16 -42.41 4.20
CA ARG A 720 -20.07 -42.68 5.15
C ARG A 720 -20.42 -43.76 6.16
N ILE A 721 -21.66 -43.77 6.66
CA ILE A 721 -22.16 -44.85 7.53
C ILE A 721 -22.04 -46.21 6.82
N GLU A 722 -22.47 -46.29 5.55
CA GLU A 722 -22.31 -47.46 4.68
C GLU A 722 -20.85 -47.91 4.64
N GLN A 723 -19.93 -47.00 4.30
CA GLN A 723 -18.50 -47.30 4.20
C GLN A 723 -17.91 -47.82 5.52
N TYR A 724 -18.24 -47.16 6.64
CA TYR A 724 -17.70 -47.54 7.95
C TYR A 724 -18.29 -48.86 8.45
N TYR A 725 -19.60 -49.05 8.31
CA TYR A 725 -20.28 -50.28 8.71
C TYR A 725 -19.80 -51.49 7.90
N ASN A 726 -19.70 -51.36 6.57
CA ASN A 726 -19.21 -52.45 5.72
C ASN A 726 -17.72 -52.72 5.98
N PHE A 727 -16.89 -51.69 6.18
CA PHE A 727 -15.49 -51.88 6.57
C PHE A 727 -15.35 -52.67 7.88
N LEU A 728 -16.11 -52.29 8.92
CA LEU A 728 -16.09 -52.98 10.20
C LEU A 728 -16.52 -54.45 10.09
N LYS A 729 -17.28 -54.79 9.04
CA LYS A 729 -17.80 -56.14 8.82
C LYS A 729 -16.93 -57.01 7.93
N GLU A 730 -16.30 -56.43 6.92
CA GLU A 730 -15.49 -57.17 5.94
C GLU A 730 -13.98 -57.12 6.21
N SER A 731 -13.50 -56.01 6.78
CA SER A 731 -12.06 -55.72 6.94
C SER A 731 -11.55 -55.91 8.37
N THR A 732 -12.34 -56.52 9.25
CA THR A 732 -11.93 -56.90 10.61
C THR A 732 -11.67 -58.40 10.68
N LEU A 733 -10.62 -58.80 11.40
CA LEU A 733 -10.33 -60.21 11.60
C LEU A 733 -11.41 -60.85 12.47
N VAL A 734 -11.64 -62.16 12.35
CA VAL A 734 -12.66 -62.89 13.14
C VAL A 734 -12.48 -62.68 14.65
N VAL A 735 -11.23 -62.67 15.12
CA VAL A 735 -10.88 -62.40 16.52
C VAL A 735 -11.11 -60.94 16.93
N GLU A 736 -10.95 -59.99 16.00
CA GLU A 736 -11.23 -58.57 16.23
C GLU A 736 -12.74 -58.28 16.23
N TYR A 737 -13.47 -58.87 15.27
CA TYR A 737 -14.92 -58.75 15.16
C TYR A 737 -15.62 -59.29 16.41
N SER A 738 -15.15 -60.42 16.97
CA SER A 738 -15.71 -60.96 18.20
C SER A 738 -15.67 -59.97 19.37
N MET A 739 -14.67 -59.08 19.44
CA MET A 739 -14.57 -58.07 20.50
C MET A 739 -15.60 -56.94 20.34
N ILE A 740 -16.00 -56.61 19.11
CA ILE A 740 -16.92 -55.50 18.79
C ILE A 740 -18.34 -55.96 18.39
N GLU A 741 -18.58 -57.27 18.35
CA GLU A 741 -19.83 -57.91 17.88
C GLU A 741 -21.09 -57.32 18.54
N SER A 742 -21.06 -57.12 19.86
CA SER A 742 -22.19 -56.56 20.61
C SER A 742 -22.47 -55.07 20.29
N GLU A 743 -21.42 -54.29 19.98
CA GLU A 743 -21.55 -52.90 19.51
C GLU A 743 -22.10 -52.88 18.06
N MET A 744 -21.67 -53.82 17.22
CA MET A 744 -22.15 -53.97 15.84
C MET A 744 -23.62 -54.40 15.75
N ASP A 745 -24.09 -55.27 16.63
CA ASP A 745 -25.51 -55.67 16.70
C ASP A 745 -26.42 -54.50 17.12
N LYS A 746 -25.94 -53.68 18.05
CA LYS A 746 -26.63 -52.45 18.48
C LYS A 746 -26.72 -51.44 17.34
N ILE A 747 -25.63 -51.23 16.59
CA ILE A 747 -25.63 -50.39 15.38
C ILE A 747 -26.56 -50.98 14.31
N GLY A 748 -26.56 -52.30 14.11
CA GLY A 748 -27.48 -52.97 13.18
C GLY A 748 -28.94 -52.71 13.50
N THR A 749 -29.32 -52.82 14.78
CA THR A 749 -30.69 -52.55 15.26
C THR A 749 -31.08 -51.09 15.04
N MET A 750 -30.14 -50.16 15.20
CA MET A 750 -30.34 -48.72 14.98
C MET A 750 -30.54 -48.37 13.49
N LEU A 751 -29.86 -49.07 12.58
CA LEU A 751 -29.96 -48.85 11.13
C LEU A 751 -31.17 -49.55 10.49
N GLU A 752 -31.77 -50.54 11.16
CA GLU A 752 -32.91 -51.32 10.66
C GLU A 752 -34.12 -50.47 10.21
N PRO A 753 -34.54 -49.40 10.92
CA PRO A 753 -35.64 -48.54 10.49
C PRO A 753 -35.37 -47.84 9.15
N LEU A 754 -34.11 -47.49 8.87
CA LEU A 754 -33.69 -46.85 7.61
C LEU A 754 -33.75 -47.80 6.40
N MET A 755 -33.79 -49.11 6.66
CA MET A 755 -33.90 -50.16 5.64
C MET A 755 -35.34 -50.63 5.43
N THR A 756 -36.21 -50.46 6.43
CA THR A 756 -37.55 -51.09 6.46
C THR A 756 -38.72 -50.11 6.36
N SER A 757 -38.62 -48.91 6.95
CA SER A 757 -39.75 -47.97 7.04
C SER A 757 -39.44 -46.52 6.65
N VAL A 758 -38.24 -46.00 6.97
CA VAL A 758 -37.90 -44.59 6.74
C VAL A 758 -37.51 -44.37 5.28
N THR A 759 -38.21 -43.47 4.61
CA THR A 759 -37.96 -43.07 3.22
C THR A 759 -37.20 -41.75 3.13
N TRP A 760 -36.70 -41.40 1.94
CA TRP A 760 -36.06 -40.10 1.71
C TRP A 760 -37.04 -38.92 1.85
N SER A 761 -38.35 -39.14 1.75
CA SER A 761 -39.40 -38.15 2.07
C SER A 761 -39.46 -37.77 3.55
N GLU A 762 -39.06 -38.67 4.45
CA GLU A 762 -39.02 -38.48 5.90
C GLU A 762 -37.56 -38.24 6.36
N ASN A 763 -36.86 -37.32 5.70
CA ASN A 763 -35.45 -37.04 5.96
C ASN A 763 -35.28 -36.16 7.21
N GLU A 764 -34.75 -36.74 8.30
CA GLU A 764 -34.35 -36.03 9.52
C GLU A 764 -32.81 -36.05 9.66
N PRO A 765 -32.09 -35.02 9.19
CA PRO A 765 -30.63 -34.99 9.17
C PRO A 765 -29.99 -35.13 10.55
N GLU A 766 -30.65 -34.62 11.60
CA GLU A 766 -30.15 -34.67 12.97
C GLU A 766 -30.01 -36.12 13.48
N ASN A 767 -30.97 -36.99 13.15
CA ASN A 767 -30.91 -38.40 13.54
C ASN A 767 -29.79 -39.14 12.79
N ILE A 768 -29.61 -38.84 11.49
CA ILE A 768 -28.54 -39.41 10.67
C ILE A 768 -27.16 -38.97 11.17
N ASP A 769 -27.01 -37.73 11.63
CA ASP A 769 -25.77 -37.23 12.23
C ASP A 769 -25.44 -37.98 13.54
N VAL A 770 -26.43 -38.29 14.38
CA VAL A 770 -26.23 -39.10 15.60
C VAL A 770 -25.77 -40.52 15.23
N MET A 771 -26.44 -41.17 14.27
CA MET A 771 -26.02 -42.49 13.78
C MET A 771 -24.60 -42.46 13.22
N TYR A 772 -24.26 -41.41 12.45
CA TYR A 772 -22.93 -41.21 11.89
C TYR A 772 -21.84 -41.15 12.97
N GLU A 773 -22.04 -40.36 14.02
CA GLU A 773 -21.04 -40.22 15.09
C GLU A 773 -20.82 -41.53 15.85
N ILE A 774 -21.87 -42.33 16.05
CA ILE A 774 -21.77 -43.65 16.72
C ILE A 774 -20.99 -44.65 15.86
N VAL A 775 -21.36 -44.81 14.58
CA VAL A 775 -20.64 -45.73 13.69
C VAL A 775 -19.20 -45.28 13.46
N LYS A 776 -18.97 -43.98 13.31
CA LYS A 776 -17.63 -43.40 13.17
C LYS A 776 -16.79 -43.65 14.42
N TYR A 777 -17.33 -43.49 15.62
CA TYR A 777 -16.59 -43.70 16.85
C TYR A 777 -16.04 -45.14 16.95
N LEU A 778 -16.88 -46.14 16.64
CA LEU A 778 -16.44 -47.53 16.60
C LEU A 778 -15.40 -47.78 15.49
N TYR A 779 -15.64 -47.23 14.30
CA TYR A 779 -14.70 -47.30 13.18
C TYR A 779 -13.33 -46.72 13.54
N ASP A 780 -13.29 -45.52 14.12
CA ASP A 780 -12.05 -44.83 14.50
C ASP A 780 -11.28 -45.65 15.56
N ARG A 781 -11.96 -46.24 16.56
CA ARG A 781 -11.34 -47.10 17.57
C ARG A 781 -10.69 -48.34 16.97
N VAL A 782 -11.43 -49.06 16.12
CA VAL A 782 -10.97 -50.32 15.50
C VAL A 782 -9.83 -50.06 14.53
N THR A 783 -9.96 -49.04 13.67
CA THR A 783 -8.89 -48.68 12.73
C THR A 783 -7.65 -48.15 13.43
N GLU A 784 -7.78 -47.43 14.55
CA GLU A 784 -6.63 -47.05 15.37
C GLU A 784 -5.93 -48.29 15.94
N ALA A 785 -6.68 -49.27 16.46
CA ALA A 785 -6.10 -50.51 16.98
C ALA A 785 -5.36 -51.31 15.90
N GLN A 786 -5.96 -51.45 14.72
CA GLN A 786 -5.34 -52.09 13.55
C GLN A 786 -4.10 -51.32 13.06
N SER A 787 -4.15 -49.98 13.08
CA SER A 787 -3.00 -49.14 12.70
C SER A 787 -1.83 -49.27 13.68
N ASN A 788 -2.11 -49.36 14.99
CA ASN A 788 -1.06 -49.58 15.99
C ASN A 788 -0.34 -50.90 15.74
N MET A 789 -1.11 -51.96 15.44
CA MET A 789 -0.54 -53.28 15.14
C MET A 789 0.25 -53.27 13.82
N SER A 790 -0.28 -52.62 12.79
CA SER A 790 0.40 -52.50 11.49
C SER A 790 1.74 -51.77 11.60
N LYS A 791 1.81 -50.72 12.44
CA LYS A 791 3.07 -49.99 12.70
C LYS A 791 4.08 -50.88 13.41
N LEU A 792 3.65 -51.59 14.46
CA LEU A 792 4.52 -52.49 15.20
C LEU A 792 5.09 -53.59 14.29
N ILE A 793 4.26 -54.17 13.42
CA ILE A 793 4.71 -55.16 12.43
C ILE A 793 5.72 -54.52 11.46
N SER A 794 5.48 -53.30 11.01
CA SER A 794 6.44 -52.56 10.18
C SER A 794 7.77 -52.30 10.89
N ASP A 795 7.76 -52.02 12.20
CA ASP A 795 8.97 -51.81 12.99
C ASP A 795 9.77 -53.12 13.17
N ILE A 796 9.05 -54.25 13.32
CA ILE A 796 9.64 -55.60 13.28
C ILE A 796 10.27 -55.87 11.90
N ASP A 797 9.56 -55.54 10.82
CA ASP A 797 10.02 -55.74 9.45
C ASP A 797 11.31 -54.97 9.12
N LEU A 798 11.61 -53.84 9.80
CA LEU A 798 12.84 -53.06 9.57
C LEU A 798 14.11 -53.85 9.89
N TRP A 799 14.06 -54.72 10.91
CA TRP A 799 15.19 -55.56 11.28
C TRP A 799 15.02 -57.00 10.80
N ALA A 800 13.80 -57.53 10.74
CA ALA A 800 13.54 -58.89 10.26
C ALA A 800 13.92 -59.06 8.78
N ASN A 801 13.70 -58.03 7.94
CA ASN A 801 14.05 -58.10 6.51
C ASN A 801 15.52 -57.81 6.19
N MET A 802 16.36 -57.65 7.21
CA MET A 802 17.80 -57.40 7.07
C MET A 802 18.57 -58.62 7.60
N PRO A 803 19.54 -59.17 6.83
CA PRO A 803 20.37 -60.25 7.34
C PRO A 803 21.16 -59.77 8.55
N LEU A 804 21.38 -60.67 9.52
CA LEU A 804 22.15 -60.33 10.72
C LEU A 804 23.62 -60.01 10.39
N PHE A 805 24.19 -60.74 9.43
CA PHE A 805 25.57 -60.59 8.99
C PHE A 805 25.62 -60.26 7.49
N GLU A 806 26.53 -59.36 7.11
CA GLU A 806 26.69 -58.90 5.72
C GLU A 806 28.18 -58.64 5.40
N ARG A 807 28.49 -58.51 4.11
CA ARG A 807 29.84 -58.09 3.66
C ARG A 807 30.21 -56.72 4.25
N LYS A 808 31.49 -56.50 4.54
CA LYS A 808 31.99 -55.21 5.06
C LYS A 808 31.58 -54.06 4.14
N ASP A 809 31.03 -52.98 4.72
CA ASP A 809 30.46 -51.83 4.00
C ASP A 809 29.31 -52.14 3.01
N GLY A 810 28.75 -53.35 3.02
CA GLY A 810 27.68 -53.79 2.10
C GLY A 810 28.13 -53.92 0.64
N LYS A 811 29.44 -53.94 0.37
CA LYS A 811 29.99 -53.97 -0.99
C LYS A 811 30.33 -55.39 -1.43
N LYS A 812 30.00 -55.73 -2.68
CA LYS A 812 30.21 -57.08 -3.24
C LYS A 812 31.69 -57.47 -3.31
N GLU A 813 32.59 -56.50 -3.44
CA GLU A 813 34.03 -56.72 -3.46
C GLU A 813 34.66 -57.07 -2.12
N ASN A 814 33.96 -56.87 -1.00
CA ASN A 814 34.48 -57.09 0.34
C ASN A 814 34.05 -58.46 0.89
N LEU A 815 34.86 -59.04 1.78
CA LEU A 815 34.53 -60.27 2.51
C LEU A 815 33.42 -60.05 3.55
N LEU A 816 32.87 -61.14 4.07
CA LEU A 816 32.01 -61.13 5.25
C LEU A 816 32.72 -60.42 6.42
N ASN A 817 32.03 -59.47 7.07
CA ASN A 817 32.60 -58.81 8.24
C ASN A 817 32.41 -59.69 9.47
N ILE A 818 33.49 -60.33 9.93
CA ILE A 818 33.47 -61.19 11.13
C ILE A 818 33.84 -60.38 12.38
N ASP A 819 34.65 -59.32 12.22
CA ASP A 819 35.17 -58.51 13.33
C ASP A 819 34.08 -57.76 14.10
N ASP A 820 32.94 -57.43 13.47
CA ASP A 820 31.83 -56.69 14.07
C ASP A 820 30.67 -57.58 14.55
N ARG A 821 30.86 -58.91 14.59
CA ARG A 821 29.83 -59.90 15.00
C ARG A 821 29.14 -59.51 16.31
N ASN A 822 29.90 -59.26 17.38
CA ASN A 822 29.34 -58.96 18.70
C ASN A 822 28.54 -57.63 18.70
N GLU A 823 29.02 -56.62 17.98
CA GLU A 823 28.31 -55.33 17.87
C GLU A 823 27.00 -55.47 17.09
N ARG A 824 26.99 -56.27 16.01
CA ARG A 824 25.79 -56.54 15.21
C ARG A 824 24.74 -57.33 15.97
N VAL A 825 25.16 -58.37 16.69
CA VAL A 825 24.27 -59.17 17.54
C VAL A 825 23.67 -58.31 18.65
N GLN A 826 24.49 -57.51 19.34
CA GLN A 826 24.00 -56.60 20.38
C GLN A 826 23.02 -55.56 19.81
N LYS A 827 23.33 -54.98 18.64
CA LYS A 827 22.43 -54.03 17.98
C LYS A 827 21.08 -54.66 17.60
N ARG A 828 21.10 -55.90 17.09
CA ARG A 828 19.88 -56.65 16.78
C ARG A 828 19.08 -56.95 18.04
N PHE A 829 19.74 -57.33 19.13
CA PHE A 829 19.11 -57.55 20.42
C PHE A 829 18.42 -56.29 20.97
N ASP A 830 19.11 -55.14 20.93
CA ASP A 830 18.54 -53.87 21.37
C ASP A 830 17.29 -53.50 20.54
N GLN A 831 17.28 -53.79 19.23
CA GLN A 831 16.12 -53.61 18.36
C GLN A 831 14.94 -54.50 18.77
N ILE A 832 15.19 -55.80 18.99
CA ILE A 832 14.17 -56.77 19.40
C ILE A 832 13.55 -56.37 20.75
N ASN A 833 14.36 -56.03 21.75
CA ASN A 833 13.87 -55.59 23.07
C ASN A 833 13.01 -54.33 23.01
N ASN A 834 13.42 -53.34 22.21
CA ASN A 834 12.63 -52.12 22.02
C ASN A 834 11.26 -52.44 21.41
N CYS A 835 11.22 -53.31 20.39
CA CYS A 835 9.96 -53.79 19.82
C CYS A 835 9.12 -54.56 20.84
N THR A 836 9.71 -55.37 21.72
CA THR A 836 9.00 -56.08 22.79
C THR A 836 8.36 -55.12 23.80
N GLN A 837 9.03 -54.04 24.17
CA GLN A 837 8.45 -53.02 25.07
C GLN A 837 7.34 -52.22 24.38
N GLU A 838 7.51 -51.89 23.11
CA GLU A 838 6.47 -51.22 22.32
C GLU A 838 5.25 -52.13 22.11
N LEU A 839 5.44 -53.43 21.87
CA LEU A 839 4.38 -54.44 21.80
C LEU A 839 3.52 -54.43 23.07
N LYS A 840 4.14 -54.44 24.27
CA LYS A 840 3.40 -54.37 25.55
C LYS A 840 2.53 -53.11 25.66
N ASN A 841 3.05 -51.95 25.24
CA ASN A 841 2.31 -50.69 25.25
C ASN A 841 1.18 -50.68 24.22
N VAL A 842 1.42 -51.20 23.01
CA VAL A 842 0.43 -51.31 21.93
C VAL A 842 -0.69 -52.25 22.33
N LEU A 843 -0.38 -53.41 22.92
CA LEU A 843 -1.38 -54.36 23.42
C LEU A 843 -2.24 -53.73 24.52
N TYR A 844 -1.63 -52.97 25.45
CA TYR A 844 -2.38 -52.25 26.47
C TYR A 844 -3.31 -51.20 25.86
N HIS A 845 -2.84 -50.38 24.92
CA HIS A 845 -3.67 -49.39 24.24
C HIS A 845 -4.80 -50.03 23.42
N ASN A 846 -4.50 -51.09 22.66
CA ASN A 846 -5.48 -51.81 21.85
C ASN A 846 -6.56 -52.48 22.72
N TYR A 847 -6.22 -52.98 23.92
CA TYR A 847 -7.21 -53.49 24.87
C TYR A 847 -8.24 -52.41 25.25
N HIS A 848 -7.77 -51.18 25.53
CA HIS A 848 -8.67 -50.06 25.82
C HIS A 848 -9.50 -49.64 24.61
N LEU A 849 -8.93 -49.68 23.40
CA LEU A 849 -9.64 -49.36 22.16
C LEU A 849 -10.72 -50.39 21.81
N TYR A 850 -10.47 -51.70 21.94
CA TYR A 850 -11.47 -52.71 21.61
C TYR A 850 -12.63 -52.78 22.60
N PHE A 851 -12.37 -52.54 23.90
CA PHE A 851 -13.39 -52.65 24.95
C PHE A 851 -13.96 -51.31 25.46
N ASP A 852 -13.66 -50.21 24.77
CA ASP A 852 -14.11 -48.83 25.10
C ASP A 852 -13.76 -48.38 26.52
N PHE A 853 -12.60 -48.80 27.04
CA PHE A 853 -12.17 -48.42 28.37
C PHE A 853 -11.40 -47.08 28.35
N PRO A 854 -11.49 -46.27 29.43
CA PRO A 854 -10.72 -45.04 29.54
C PRO A 854 -9.22 -45.35 29.53
N TYR A 855 -8.54 -44.93 28.45
CA TYR A 855 -7.10 -45.10 28.34
C TYR A 855 -6.35 -44.10 29.23
N THR A 856 -5.50 -44.62 30.13
CA THR A 856 -4.48 -43.85 30.84
C THR A 856 -3.10 -44.40 30.45
N PRO A 857 -2.23 -43.63 29.79
CA PRO A 857 -0.93 -44.13 29.39
C PRO A 857 -0.12 -44.55 30.63
N PRO A 858 0.61 -45.68 30.56
CA PRO A 858 1.46 -46.11 31.67
C PRO A 858 2.52 -45.02 31.98
N PRO A 859 2.89 -44.85 33.26
CA PRO A 859 3.92 -43.87 33.64
C PRO A 859 5.23 -44.24 32.95
N THR A 860 5.80 -43.29 32.22
CA THR A 860 7.13 -43.42 31.63
C THR A 860 8.12 -43.69 32.76
N PRO A 861 8.95 -44.74 32.71
CA PRO A 861 10.00 -44.92 33.71
C PRO A 861 10.86 -43.65 33.75
N PRO A 862 11.35 -43.22 34.94
CA PRO A 862 12.30 -42.12 35.02
C PRO A 862 13.50 -42.48 34.13
N SER A 863 13.97 -41.54 33.32
CA SER A 863 15.27 -41.62 32.66
C SER A 863 16.38 -41.53 33.71
N GLU A 864 16.49 -42.55 34.55
CA GLU A 864 17.59 -42.81 35.46
C GLU A 864 18.34 -44.03 34.95
N GLN A 865 19.55 -43.75 34.48
CA GLN A 865 20.70 -44.65 34.46
C GLN A 865 20.37 -46.11 34.13
N LEU A 866 20.51 -46.45 32.84
CA LEU A 866 21.01 -47.77 32.46
C LEU A 866 22.34 -47.97 33.20
N GLN A 867 22.26 -48.46 34.44
CA GLN A 867 23.22 -49.40 34.94
C GLN A 867 23.33 -50.42 33.83
N LYS A 868 24.50 -50.47 33.20
CA LYS A 868 24.96 -51.67 32.51
C LYS A 868 24.95 -52.75 33.58
N THR A 869 23.80 -53.39 33.78
CA THR A 869 23.79 -54.77 34.19
C THR A 869 24.36 -55.47 32.97
N THR A 870 25.68 -55.62 32.98
CA THR A 870 26.36 -56.64 32.19
C THR A 870 25.75 -57.95 32.66
N LEU A 871 24.59 -58.30 32.11
CA LEU A 871 24.22 -59.69 32.01
C LEU A 871 25.21 -60.22 30.98
N GLU A 872 26.32 -60.75 31.49
CA GLU A 872 27.08 -61.74 30.76
C GLU A 872 26.05 -62.67 30.12
N PRO A 873 26.11 -62.92 28.82
CA PRO A 873 25.36 -64.03 28.29
C PRO A 873 25.88 -65.25 29.05
N ARG A 874 25.06 -65.78 29.96
CA ARG A 874 24.97 -67.21 30.16
C ARG A 874 24.57 -67.77 28.79
N LEU A 875 25.56 -67.86 27.90
CA LEU A 875 25.70 -69.03 27.09
C LEU A 875 25.92 -70.13 28.12
N GLU A 876 24.82 -70.69 28.64
CA GLU A 876 24.83 -72.13 28.73
C GLU A 876 25.18 -72.57 27.31
N GLU A 877 26.42 -73.03 27.13
CA GLU A 877 26.74 -73.92 26.05
C GLU A 877 25.75 -75.09 26.17
N GLU A 878 24.55 -74.93 25.60
CA GLU A 878 23.96 -76.01 24.87
C GLU A 878 24.94 -76.27 23.73
N THR A 879 25.95 -77.09 24.07
CA THR A 879 26.56 -77.98 23.12
C THR A 879 25.42 -78.71 22.43
N PHE A 880 25.40 -78.65 21.10
CA PHE A 880 24.71 -79.61 20.27
C PHE A 880 25.38 -80.97 20.51
N THR A 881 25.13 -81.59 21.66
CA THR A 881 25.50 -82.96 21.95
C THR A 881 24.23 -83.76 21.87
N TYR A 882 24.21 -84.62 20.86
CA TYR A 882 23.48 -85.88 20.91
C TYR A 882 23.38 -86.38 22.34
N ASP A 883 22.16 -86.74 22.72
CA ASP A 883 21.88 -87.65 23.81
C ASP A 883 22.94 -88.77 23.85
N ASP A 884 23.87 -88.67 24.81
CA ASP A 884 23.98 -89.67 25.87
C ASP A 884 24.57 -89.06 27.18
N SER A 885 23.65 -88.65 28.05
CA SER A 885 23.66 -88.59 29.53
C SER A 885 24.93 -88.32 30.42
N PHE A 886 24.77 -87.32 31.33
CA PHE A 886 25.22 -87.20 32.75
C PHE A 886 26.55 -86.49 33.19
N LYS A 887 26.36 -85.33 33.88
CA LYS A 887 27.01 -84.75 35.09
C LYS A 887 28.43 -84.11 35.12
N SER A 888 28.42 -82.83 35.50
CA SER A 888 29.00 -82.19 36.72
C SER A 888 30.16 -81.17 36.61
N SER A 889 29.87 -80.01 37.22
CA SER A 889 30.66 -79.11 38.09
C SER A 889 31.63 -78.03 37.54
N SER A 890 31.24 -76.79 37.89
CA SER A 890 31.99 -75.68 38.53
C SER A 890 32.92 -74.76 37.72
N ASP A 891 32.46 -73.51 37.60
CA ASP A 891 33.06 -72.22 38.00
C ASP A 891 34.56 -71.94 37.77
N GLU A 892 34.88 -70.82 37.09
CA GLU A 892 35.43 -69.58 37.69
C GLU A 892 36.02 -68.62 36.62
N ASP A 893 35.38 -67.45 36.50
CA ASP A 893 35.95 -66.10 36.62
C ASP A 893 36.86 -65.41 35.54
N LEU A 894 36.28 -64.31 35.01
CA LEU A 894 36.72 -62.89 35.13
C LEU A 894 37.58 -62.19 34.03
N GLU A 895 36.91 -61.24 33.35
CA GLU A 895 37.13 -59.76 33.36
C GLU A 895 38.39 -59.12 32.73
N GLU A 896 38.23 -58.15 31.80
CA GLU A 896 38.31 -56.69 32.06
C GLU A 896 38.55 -55.77 30.82
N ILE A 897 37.81 -54.64 30.79
CA ILE A 897 38.16 -53.26 30.37
C ILE A 897 38.18 -52.85 28.87
N GLN A 898 37.02 -52.40 28.38
CA GLN A 898 36.53 -51.00 28.25
C GLN A 898 37.45 -49.78 27.94
N GLU A 899 36.83 -48.84 27.21
CA GLU A 899 37.06 -47.37 27.11
C GLU A 899 37.98 -46.81 26.00
N SER A 900 37.36 -46.18 24.99
CA SER A 900 37.23 -44.70 24.99
C SER A 900 36.45 -44.17 23.77
N LYS A 901 35.29 -43.55 24.05
CA LYS A 901 34.61 -42.59 23.16
C LYS A 901 35.21 -41.19 23.37
N THR A 902 35.26 -40.35 22.34
CA THR A 902 34.37 -39.17 22.13
C THR A 902 35.07 -37.96 21.47
N ARG A 903 34.27 -37.28 20.62
CA ARG A 903 34.27 -35.87 20.16
C ARG A 903 34.89 -35.68 18.77
N VAL A 904 34.21 -35.03 17.81
CA VAL A 904 33.58 -33.70 17.88
C VAL A 904 32.46 -33.56 16.82
N THR A 905 31.37 -32.89 17.21
CA THR A 905 30.24 -32.37 16.42
C THR A 905 30.59 -31.07 15.69
N THR A 906 29.89 -30.73 14.60
CA THR A 906 28.94 -29.58 14.56
C THR A 906 28.46 -29.17 13.14
N LEU A 907 27.23 -28.63 13.14
CA LEU A 907 26.52 -27.73 12.18
C LEU A 907 25.66 -28.34 11.05
N ALA A 908 24.38 -28.56 11.38
CA ALA A 908 23.25 -28.31 10.47
C ALA A 908 22.06 -27.78 11.30
N SER A 909 21.59 -26.58 10.96
CA SER A 909 20.43 -25.92 11.58
C SER A 909 19.56 -25.34 10.46
N THR A 910 18.34 -25.85 10.32
CA THR A 910 17.04 -25.12 10.16
C THR A 910 16.00 -26.01 9.49
N SER A 911 15.36 -26.85 10.29
CA SER A 911 13.94 -27.20 10.13
C SER A 911 13.45 -27.58 11.54
N ARG A 912 12.35 -26.97 11.97
CA ARG A 912 11.81 -27.19 13.31
C ARG A 912 11.09 -28.54 13.28
N ALA A 913 11.81 -29.61 13.61
CA ALA A 913 11.21 -30.92 13.87
C ALA A 913 10.35 -30.79 15.13
N GLU A 914 9.04 -30.96 14.99
CA GLU A 914 8.13 -31.14 16.14
C GLU A 914 8.64 -32.34 16.96
N THR A 915 8.81 -32.16 18.26
CA THR A 915 9.29 -33.22 19.15
C THR A 915 8.20 -34.30 19.33
N SER A 916 8.60 -35.53 19.66
CA SER A 916 7.64 -36.61 19.98
C SER A 916 6.63 -36.21 21.07
N GLU A 917 7.01 -35.27 21.93
CA GLU A 917 6.20 -34.70 23.00
C GLU A 917 5.09 -33.75 22.49
N ASP A 918 5.35 -33.00 21.43
CA ASP A 918 4.34 -32.15 20.75
C ASP A 918 3.29 -32.99 20.01
N LYS A 919 3.70 -34.11 19.40
CA LYS A 919 2.76 -35.10 18.83
C LYS A 919 1.92 -35.80 19.89
N PHE A 920 2.50 -36.07 21.07
CA PHE A 920 1.81 -36.70 22.20
C PHE A 920 0.77 -35.76 22.83
N ASN A 921 1.08 -34.46 22.93
CA ASN A 921 0.17 -33.44 23.47
C ASN A 921 -1.03 -33.15 22.53
N ARG A 922 -0.83 -33.10 21.21
CA ARG A 922 -1.97 -32.98 20.26
C ARG A 922 -2.89 -34.21 20.30
N ARG A 923 -2.34 -35.41 20.54
CA ARG A 923 -3.13 -36.64 20.74
C ARG A 923 -3.96 -36.58 22.03
N ARG A 924 -3.40 -36.05 23.13
CA ARG A 924 -4.14 -35.79 24.38
C ARG A 924 -5.30 -34.80 24.19
N GLU A 925 -5.06 -33.70 23.48
CA GLU A 925 -6.09 -32.69 23.21
C GLU A 925 -7.21 -33.24 22.32
N TYR A 926 -6.88 -34.09 21.34
CA TYR A 926 -7.86 -34.76 20.47
C TYR A 926 -8.74 -35.75 21.25
N ILE A 927 -8.14 -36.55 22.15
CA ILE A 927 -8.86 -37.53 22.98
C ILE A 927 -9.77 -36.82 24.00
N GLN A 928 -9.29 -35.77 24.68
CA GLN A 928 -10.13 -34.95 25.57
C GLN A 928 -11.29 -34.26 24.83
N ALA A 929 -11.05 -33.77 23.61
CA ALA A 929 -12.09 -33.13 22.80
C ALA A 929 -13.15 -34.13 22.29
N SER A 930 -12.76 -35.37 21.98
CA SER A 930 -13.67 -36.44 21.55
C SER A 930 -14.51 -37.00 22.71
N SER A 931 -13.92 -37.20 23.90
CA SER A 931 -14.65 -37.61 25.11
C SER A 931 -15.60 -36.52 25.63
N GLN A 932 -15.23 -35.24 25.51
CA GLN A 932 -16.12 -34.10 25.85
C GLN A 932 -17.27 -33.93 24.86
N LYS A 933 -17.09 -34.28 23.57
CA LYS A 933 -18.17 -34.28 22.58
C LYS A 933 -19.23 -35.34 22.89
N LEU A 934 -18.83 -36.54 23.32
CA LEU A 934 -19.77 -37.62 23.69
C LEU A 934 -20.60 -37.26 24.95
N HIS A 935 -20.01 -36.56 25.93
CA HIS A 935 -20.74 -36.03 27.10
C HIS A 935 -21.79 -34.96 26.73
N LYS A 936 -21.61 -34.27 25.60
CA LYS A 936 -22.53 -33.23 25.12
C LYS A 936 -23.79 -33.80 24.48
N TYR A 937 -23.75 -35.04 23.98
CA TYR A 937 -24.91 -35.74 23.40
C TYR A 937 -25.71 -36.56 24.42
N LYS A 938 -25.17 -36.82 25.62
CA LYS A 938 -25.92 -37.40 26.76
C LYS A 938 -27.05 -36.50 27.30
N THR A 939 -27.17 -35.25 26.84
CA THR A 939 -28.12 -34.25 27.40
C THR A 939 -29.32 -33.96 26.50
N ILE A 940 -29.51 -34.67 25.39
CA ILE A 940 -30.64 -34.46 24.47
C ILE A 940 -31.58 -35.68 24.57
N GLU A 941 -32.44 -35.69 25.58
CA GLU A 941 -33.65 -36.53 25.57
C GLU A 941 -34.79 -35.76 24.92
N SER A 942 -35.47 -36.38 23.94
CA SER A 942 -36.90 -36.73 24.05
C SER A 942 -37.54 -37.04 22.69
N SER A 943 -37.22 -38.19 22.06
CA SER A 943 -38.13 -38.88 21.09
C SER A 943 -37.52 -40.13 20.45
N SER A 944 -37.11 -41.14 21.21
CA SER A 944 -37.02 -42.52 20.71
C SER A 944 -36.72 -43.41 21.90
N GLY A 945 -37.57 -44.41 22.16
CA GLY A 945 -37.57 -45.20 23.40
C GLY A 945 -36.44 -46.21 23.53
N VAL A 946 -35.19 -45.84 23.25
CA VAL A 946 -33.99 -46.64 23.53
C VAL A 946 -32.97 -45.73 24.22
N THR A 947 -32.59 -46.08 25.45
CA THR A 947 -31.70 -45.23 26.26
C THR A 947 -30.23 -45.49 25.93
N ILE A 948 -29.41 -44.43 25.80
CA ILE A 948 -27.94 -44.57 25.64
C ILE A 948 -27.32 -45.31 26.85
N GLU A 949 -27.99 -45.30 28.01
CA GLU A 949 -27.60 -46.08 29.19
C GLU A 949 -27.68 -47.60 28.96
N GLU A 950 -28.52 -48.09 28.04
CA GLU A 950 -28.56 -49.51 27.61
C GLU A 950 -27.43 -49.85 26.62
N LEU A 951 -26.89 -48.84 25.90
CA LEU A 951 -25.78 -49.01 24.96
C LEU A 951 -24.42 -49.10 25.67
N THR A 952 -24.25 -48.53 26.87
CA THR A 952 -22.98 -48.42 27.61
C THR A 952 -22.84 -49.34 28.85
N GLN A 953 -23.58 -50.45 28.94
CA GLN A 953 -23.36 -51.42 30.02
C GLN A 953 -21.98 -52.10 29.89
N PRO A 954 -21.27 -52.38 31.01
CA PRO A 954 -19.94 -52.99 30.99
C PRO A 954 -19.98 -54.40 30.36
N PRO A 955 -18.88 -54.87 29.76
CA PRO A 955 -18.94 -56.05 28.89
C PRO A 955 -19.15 -57.33 29.70
N GLU A 956 -19.74 -58.32 29.02
CA GLU A 956 -20.03 -59.68 29.48
C GLU A 956 -18.86 -60.38 30.21
N PRO A 957 -19.12 -61.45 30.99
CA PRO A 957 -18.10 -62.22 31.72
C PRO A 957 -17.00 -62.89 30.86
N ASN A 958 -16.96 -62.65 29.55
CA ASN A 958 -16.11 -63.34 28.58
C ASN A 958 -15.03 -62.47 27.89
N ILE A 959 -14.77 -61.25 28.38
CA ILE A 959 -13.72 -60.34 27.86
C ILE A 959 -12.36 -61.03 27.80
N SER A 960 -11.98 -61.74 28.87
CA SER A 960 -10.69 -62.46 28.94
C SER A 960 -10.57 -63.46 27.81
N GLN A 961 -11.58 -64.30 27.56
CA GLN A 961 -11.53 -65.31 26.51
C GLN A 961 -11.38 -64.70 25.11
N LYS A 962 -12.08 -63.59 24.83
CA LYS A 962 -11.99 -62.91 23.53
C LYS A 962 -10.61 -62.24 23.34
N TRP A 963 -10.06 -61.65 24.39
CA TRP A 963 -8.72 -61.07 24.36
C TRP A 963 -7.61 -62.13 24.25
N ASP A 964 -7.73 -63.24 24.99
CA ASP A 964 -6.78 -64.35 24.97
C ASP A 964 -6.68 -64.99 23.56
N ALA A 965 -7.81 -65.07 22.85
CA ALA A 965 -7.85 -65.52 21.45
C ALA A 965 -7.12 -64.54 20.50
N TYR A 966 -7.28 -63.22 20.71
CA TYR A 966 -6.56 -62.20 19.96
C TYR A 966 -5.05 -62.25 20.24
N LEU A 967 -4.64 -62.39 21.51
CA LEU A 967 -3.25 -62.55 21.90
C LEU A 967 -2.62 -63.80 21.26
N SER A 968 -3.34 -64.92 21.22
CA SER A 968 -2.86 -66.15 20.59
C SER A 968 -2.67 -66.00 19.07
N TYR A 969 -3.55 -65.26 18.40
CA TYR A 969 -3.39 -64.93 16.98
C TYR A 969 -2.13 -64.08 16.73
N LEU A 970 -1.93 -63.03 17.55
CA LEU A 970 -0.74 -62.18 17.43
C LEU A 970 0.55 -62.91 17.75
N ASP A 971 0.51 -63.85 18.70
CA ASP A 971 1.65 -64.67 19.08
C ASP A 971 2.15 -65.51 17.90
N GLN A 972 1.23 -66.12 17.14
CA GLN A 972 1.57 -66.85 15.93
C GLN A 972 2.15 -65.92 14.84
N LEU A 973 1.60 -64.71 14.70
CA LEU A 973 2.13 -63.75 13.73
C LEU A 973 3.57 -63.33 14.05
N LEU A 974 3.93 -63.23 15.34
CA LEU A 974 5.29 -62.94 15.77
C LEU A 974 6.23 -64.12 15.51
N VAL A 975 5.77 -65.36 15.72
CA VAL A 975 6.51 -66.58 15.34
C VAL A 975 6.87 -66.52 13.85
N ASP A 976 5.90 -66.26 12.99
CA ASP A 976 6.10 -66.21 11.53
C ASP A 976 7.12 -65.12 11.14
N LYS A 977 7.10 -63.96 11.80
CA LYS A 977 8.05 -62.86 11.56
C LYS A 977 9.46 -63.18 12.04
N LEU A 978 9.61 -63.88 13.15
CA LEU A 978 10.91 -64.31 13.65
C LEU A 978 11.51 -65.42 12.77
N ILE A 979 10.69 -66.36 12.28
CA ILE A 979 11.10 -67.37 11.28
C ILE A 979 11.61 -66.66 10.03
N GLN A 980 10.84 -65.70 9.50
CA GLN A 980 11.25 -64.91 8.34
C GLN A 980 12.62 -64.22 8.54
N ALA A 981 12.88 -63.67 9.73
CA ALA A 981 14.17 -63.03 10.05
C ALA A 981 15.36 -64.01 10.03
N VAL A 982 15.13 -65.23 10.55
CA VAL A 982 16.12 -66.32 10.53
C VAL A 982 16.38 -66.75 9.09
N GLU A 983 15.32 -67.03 8.33
CA GLU A 983 15.42 -67.45 6.93
C GLU A 983 16.14 -66.42 6.07
N ILE A 984 15.85 -65.12 6.21
CA ILE A 984 16.53 -64.06 5.45
C ILE A 984 18.03 -64.02 5.76
N SER A 985 18.38 -64.19 7.03
CA SER A 985 19.78 -64.23 7.45
C SER A 985 20.50 -65.46 6.88
N GLN A 986 19.87 -66.64 6.90
CA GLN A 986 20.43 -67.87 6.33
C GLN A 986 20.50 -67.83 4.79
N MET A 987 19.45 -67.33 4.14
CA MET A 987 19.40 -67.17 2.67
C MET A 987 20.48 -66.23 2.17
N TYR A 988 20.87 -65.22 2.95
CA TYR A 988 22.01 -64.38 2.60
C TYR A 988 23.31 -65.21 2.46
N PHE A 989 23.58 -66.11 3.42
CA PHE A 989 24.72 -67.04 3.32
C PHE A 989 24.60 -67.95 2.11
N LEU A 990 23.43 -68.56 1.87
CA LEU A 990 23.22 -69.47 0.74
C LEU A 990 23.34 -68.79 -0.63
N ASN A 991 22.88 -67.54 -0.75
CA ASN A 991 22.96 -66.75 -1.97
C ASN A 991 24.40 -66.31 -2.26
N GLU A 992 25.12 -65.84 -1.24
CA GLU A 992 26.51 -65.40 -1.39
C GLU A 992 27.49 -66.57 -1.63
N MET A 993 27.11 -67.79 -1.23
CA MET A 993 27.85 -69.04 -1.49
C MET A 993 27.28 -69.88 -2.65
N GLY A 994 26.45 -69.31 -3.53
CA GLY A 994 25.82 -70.03 -4.64
C GLY A 994 26.60 -70.00 -5.97
N ASP A 995 26.25 -70.91 -6.89
CA ASP A 995 26.90 -71.08 -8.20
C ASP A 995 26.54 -69.99 -9.25
N TYR A 996 25.60 -69.10 -8.94
CA TYR A 996 25.17 -68.02 -9.83
C TYR A 996 25.98 -66.74 -9.58
N GLN A 997 27.18 -66.68 -10.15
CA GLN A 997 28.04 -65.48 -10.28
C GLN A 997 28.42 -64.70 -9.00
N PRO A 998 29.30 -65.22 -8.12
CA PRO A 998 30.17 -64.39 -7.32
C PRO A 998 31.49 -64.16 -8.07
N THR A 999 31.75 -62.93 -8.53
CA THR A 999 33.06 -62.53 -9.06
C THR A 999 34.13 -62.38 -7.96
N THR A 1000 33.71 -62.42 -6.69
CA THR A 1000 34.50 -62.09 -5.49
C THR A 1000 34.20 -63.07 -4.34
N PRO A 1001 35.21 -63.53 -3.59
CA PRO A 1001 35.03 -64.51 -2.51
C PRO A 1001 34.17 -63.95 -1.37
N PHE A 1002 33.36 -64.80 -0.73
CA PHE A 1002 32.55 -64.44 0.45
C PHE A 1002 33.34 -64.54 1.75
N LEU A 1003 34.18 -65.57 1.85
CA LEU A 1003 35.07 -65.86 2.99
C LEU A 1003 36.50 -66.01 2.46
N GLU A 1004 37.48 -65.64 3.28
CA GLU A 1004 38.90 -65.84 3.01
C GLU A 1004 39.51 -66.77 4.06
N ILE A 1005 40.35 -67.69 3.61
CA ILE A 1005 41.22 -68.50 4.45
C ILE A 1005 42.66 -68.32 3.97
N SER A 1006 43.59 -68.13 4.90
CA SER A 1006 45.01 -67.91 4.58
C SER A 1006 45.80 -69.20 4.71
N LEU A 1007 46.47 -69.66 3.64
CA LEU A 1007 47.43 -70.75 3.72
C LEU A 1007 48.78 -70.22 4.22
N VAL A 1008 49.11 -70.52 5.47
CA VAL A 1008 50.31 -70.02 6.14
C VAL A 1008 51.33 -71.14 6.30
N LEU A 1009 52.58 -70.87 5.92
CA LEU A 1009 53.69 -71.76 6.22
C LEU A 1009 54.11 -71.57 7.68
N LYS A 1010 53.77 -72.55 8.52
CA LYS A 1010 54.25 -72.68 9.89
C LYS A 1010 55.22 -73.86 9.94
N GLU A 1011 56.50 -73.58 9.73
CA GLU A 1011 57.54 -74.61 9.62
C GLU A 1011 57.39 -75.71 10.69
N PRO A 1012 57.32 -77.01 10.29
CA PRO A 1012 57.55 -77.54 8.94
C PRO A 1012 56.29 -77.69 8.05
N HIS A 1013 55.10 -77.30 8.50
CA HIS A 1013 53.81 -77.59 7.85
C HIS A 1013 53.13 -76.37 7.22
N LEU A 1014 52.39 -76.60 6.14
CA LEU A 1014 51.43 -75.62 5.62
C LEU A 1014 50.10 -75.82 6.35
N THR A 1015 49.57 -74.76 6.96
CA THR A 1015 48.31 -74.79 7.72
C THR A 1015 47.41 -73.65 7.28
N TYR A 1016 46.10 -73.87 7.20
CA TYR A 1016 45.13 -72.79 6.98
C TYR A 1016 44.78 -72.06 8.27
N GLU A 1017 44.57 -70.76 8.17
CA GLU A 1017 43.95 -69.91 9.19
C GLU A 1017 42.72 -69.21 8.61
N PRO A 1018 41.50 -69.42 9.16
CA PRO A 1018 41.12 -70.44 10.14
C PRO A 1018 41.36 -71.88 9.66
N SER A 1019 41.49 -72.84 10.58
CA SER A 1019 41.79 -74.25 10.23
C SER A 1019 40.65 -74.86 9.40
N VAL A 1020 41.02 -75.64 8.38
CA VAL A 1020 40.10 -76.46 7.57
C VAL A 1020 39.98 -77.89 8.08
N ASN A 1021 40.76 -78.26 9.10
CA ASN A 1021 40.65 -79.57 9.72
C ASN A 1021 39.51 -79.59 10.73
N LYS A 1022 38.54 -80.48 10.51
CA LYS A 1022 37.36 -80.65 11.38
C LYS A 1022 37.70 -80.99 12.83
N LYS A 1023 38.89 -81.54 13.09
CA LYS A 1023 39.34 -81.89 14.46
C LYS A 1023 39.95 -80.72 15.22
N ASP A 1024 40.33 -79.65 14.53
CA ASP A 1024 40.88 -78.47 15.17
C ASP A 1024 39.71 -77.56 15.57
N THR A 1025 39.70 -77.02 16.77
CA THR A 1025 38.73 -76.01 17.20
C THR A 1025 39.48 -74.82 17.79
N PRO A 1026 39.27 -73.58 17.28
CA PRO A 1026 38.30 -73.18 16.25
C PRO A 1026 38.74 -73.52 14.82
N ASN A 1027 37.80 -74.06 14.03
CA ASN A 1027 37.91 -74.23 12.58
C ASN A 1027 36.85 -73.37 11.85
N LEU A 1028 36.95 -73.29 10.52
CA LEU A 1028 36.04 -72.47 9.70
C LEU A 1028 34.56 -72.84 9.92
N LEU A 1029 34.22 -74.13 10.01
CA LEU A 1029 32.86 -74.60 10.27
C LEU A 1029 32.33 -74.11 11.62
N SER A 1030 33.12 -74.25 12.69
CA SER A 1030 32.73 -73.81 14.04
C SER A 1030 32.48 -72.29 14.14
N GLN A 1031 33.16 -71.48 13.32
CA GLN A 1031 32.90 -70.04 13.25
C GLN A 1031 31.57 -69.72 12.57
N ILE A 1032 31.23 -70.45 11.51
CA ILE A 1032 29.94 -70.29 10.81
C ILE A 1032 28.79 -70.81 11.68
N GLU A 1033 28.95 -71.94 12.35
CA GLU A 1033 27.96 -72.48 13.29
C GLU A 1033 27.67 -71.50 14.44
N LEU A 1034 28.69 -70.80 14.96
CA LEU A 1034 28.53 -69.74 15.96
C LEU A 1034 27.70 -68.56 15.44
N MET A 1035 27.92 -68.14 14.18
CA MET A 1035 27.14 -67.08 13.56
C MET A 1035 25.69 -67.52 13.32
N LEU A 1036 25.47 -68.77 12.87
CA LEU A 1036 24.13 -69.31 12.71
C LEU A 1036 23.41 -69.42 14.06
N LYS A 1037 24.11 -69.80 15.14
CA LYS A 1037 23.56 -69.80 16.51
C LYS A 1037 23.07 -68.41 16.92
N ASP A 1038 23.80 -67.33 16.59
CA ASP A 1038 23.34 -65.97 16.87
C ASP A 1038 22.06 -65.60 16.11
N VAL A 1039 21.89 -66.12 14.90
CA VAL A 1039 20.67 -65.92 14.11
C VAL A 1039 19.48 -66.57 14.82
N TYR A 1040 19.60 -67.80 15.31
CA TYR A 1040 18.52 -68.47 16.07
C TYR A 1040 18.23 -67.79 17.42
N ASN A 1041 19.27 -67.27 18.09
CA ASN A 1041 19.14 -66.59 19.38
C ASN A 1041 18.23 -65.34 19.33
N MET A 1042 17.88 -64.81 18.15
CA MET A 1042 16.86 -63.77 18.01
C MET A 1042 15.53 -64.15 18.70
N GLY A 1043 15.16 -65.44 18.71
CA GLY A 1043 13.94 -65.93 19.38
C GLY A 1043 14.00 -65.94 20.91
N LEU A 1044 15.19 -65.95 21.52
CA LEU A 1044 15.36 -65.89 22.99
C LEU A 1044 15.03 -64.51 23.55
N PHE A 1045 15.15 -63.48 22.72
CA PHE A 1045 15.13 -62.09 23.15
C PHE A 1045 13.75 -61.44 23.11
N MET A 1046 12.72 -62.19 22.72
CA MET A 1046 11.34 -61.73 22.74
C MET A 1046 10.50 -62.64 23.67
N GLU A 1047 9.86 -62.03 24.66
CA GLU A 1047 8.95 -62.74 25.57
C GLU A 1047 7.68 -63.18 24.84
N ARG A 1048 7.19 -64.38 25.18
CA ARG A 1048 5.94 -64.92 24.65
C ARG A 1048 4.74 -64.05 25.07
N ILE A 1049 3.80 -63.79 24.15
CA ILE A 1049 2.60 -63.01 24.46
C ILE A 1049 1.35 -63.87 24.67
N SER A 1050 1.33 -65.08 24.13
CA SER A 1050 0.21 -66.00 24.32
C SER A 1050 0.14 -66.50 25.77
N PRO A 1051 -0.99 -66.33 26.47
CA PRO A 1051 -1.19 -66.88 27.81
C PRO A 1051 -1.37 -68.41 27.84
N THR A 1052 -1.45 -69.04 26.66
CA THR A 1052 -1.69 -70.49 26.51
C THR A 1052 -0.42 -71.29 26.20
N SER A 1053 0.70 -70.60 25.91
CA SER A 1053 1.99 -71.25 25.66
C SER A 1053 2.68 -71.61 26.98
N THR A 1054 3.37 -72.76 27.00
CA THR A 1054 4.22 -73.18 28.12
C THR A 1054 5.65 -72.67 28.02
N GLU A 1055 6.02 -72.09 26.87
CA GLU A 1055 7.38 -71.63 26.56
C GLU A 1055 7.55 -70.16 26.93
N GLU A 1056 8.71 -69.79 27.49
CA GLU A 1056 9.00 -68.40 27.91
C GLU A 1056 9.35 -67.48 26.72
N ASN A 1057 9.87 -68.04 25.62
CA ASN A 1057 10.36 -67.30 24.46
C ASN A 1057 10.10 -68.09 23.15
N TYR A 1058 10.53 -67.55 22.01
CA TYR A 1058 10.25 -68.12 20.68
C TYR A 1058 11.39 -69.00 20.12
N PHE A 1059 12.47 -69.22 20.87
CA PHE A 1059 13.64 -69.94 20.37
C PHE A 1059 13.31 -71.35 19.89
N ASN A 1060 12.51 -72.09 20.66
CA ASN A 1060 12.11 -73.46 20.30
C ASN A 1060 11.27 -73.51 19.02
N ASP A 1061 10.46 -72.49 18.72
CA ASP A 1061 9.71 -72.42 17.46
C ASP A 1061 10.65 -72.23 16.25
N LEU A 1062 11.72 -71.46 16.43
CA LEU A 1062 12.73 -71.23 15.38
C LEU A 1062 13.64 -72.44 15.18
N ALA A 1063 14.12 -73.04 16.27
CA ALA A 1063 15.04 -74.17 16.25
C ALA A 1063 14.40 -75.45 15.68
N ASN A 1064 13.09 -75.63 15.86
CA ASN A 1064 12.35 -76.78 15.33
C ASN A 1064 11.69 -76.52 13.97
N ASN A 1065 11.88 -75.33 13.39
CA ASN A 1065 11.33 -75.03 12.07
C ASN A 1065 12.10 -75.79 10.98
N GLU A 1066 11.39 -76.65 10.23
CA GLU A 1066 11.99 -77.49 9.17
C GLU A 1066 12.74 -76.65 8.12
N GLY A 1067 12.18 -75.52 7.68
CA GLY A 1067 12.80 -74.65 6.67
C GLY A 1067 14.10 -74.01 7.16
N CYS A 1068 14.12 -73.52 8.40
CA CYS A 1068 15.34 -72.98 9.01
C CYS A 1068 16.42 -74.07 9.17
N LEU A 1069 16.04 -75.28 9.57
CA LEU A 1069 16.96 -76.41 9.74
C LEU A 1069 17.56 -76.86 8.41
N ASP A 1070 16.75 -77.01 7.36
CA ASP A 1070 17.21 -77.36 6.01
C ASP A 1070 18.25 -76.35 5.49
N ASN A 1071 17.99 -75.05 5.69
CA ASN A 1071 18.92 -74.00 5.31
C ASN A 1071 20.23 -74.05 6.12
N HIS A 1072 20.13 -74.32 7.42
CA HIS A 1072 21.30 -74.48 8.29
C HIS A 1072 22.19 -75.63 7.82
N ASP A 1073 21.60 -76.80 7.57
CA ASP A 1073 22.32 -78.00 7.14
C ASP A 1073 22.98 -77.81 5.76
N GLU A 1074 22.31 -77.11 4.83
CA GLU A 1074 22.87 -76.77 3.52
C GLU A 1074 24.06 -75.81 3.63
N ILE A 1075 23.98 -74.76 4.48
CA ILE A 1075 25.10 -73.84 4.73
C ILE A 1075 26.31 -74.60 5.26
N CYS A 1076 26.11 -75.43 6.29
CA CYS A 1076 27.17 -76.24 6.89
C CYS A 1076 27.77 -77.23 5.88
N SER A 1077 26.94 -77.85 5.05
CA SER A 1077 27.39 -78.79 4.01
C SER A 1077 28.28 -78.13 2.96
N ARG A 1078 27.95 -76.92 2.49
CA ARG A 1078 28.78 -76.17 1.53
C ARG A 1078 30.14 -75.78 2.11
N ILE A 1079 30.17 -75.33 3.36
CA ILE A 1079 31.41 -74.99 4.07
C ILE A 1079 32.28 -76.25 4.25
N ILE A 1080 31.68 -77.38 4.62
CA ILE A 1080 32.38 -78.66 4.74
C ILE A 1080 33.01 -79.09 3.41
N LEU A 1081 32.29 -78.96 2.29
CA LEU A 1081 32.81 -79.27 0.97
C LEU A 1081 34.01 -78.39 0.62
N ALA A 1082 33.90 -77.07 0.82
CA ALA A 1082 34.99 -76.13 0.59
C ALA A 1082 36.22 -76.39 1.48
N MET A 1083 36.02 -76.76 2.75
CA MET A 1083 37.11 -77.16 3.65
C MET A 1083 37.85 -78.41 3.17
N ASN A 1084 37.13 -79.42 2.65
CA ASN A 1084 37.75 -80.62 2.10
C ASN A 1084 38.56 -80.31 0.83
N GLU A 1085 38.01 -79.50 -0.08
CA GLU A 1085 38.73 -79.08 -1.30
C GLU A 1085 39.98 -78.26 -0.98
N ALA A 1086 39.91 -77.37 0.02
CA ALA A 1086 41.07 -76.64 0.51
C ALA A 1086 42.11 -77.59 1.13
N ALA A 1087 41.68 -78.56 1.95
CA ALA A 1087 42.59 -79.56 2.52
C ALA A 1087 43.31 -80.38 1.44
N ASP A 1088 42.61 -80.76 0.36
CA ASP A 1088 43.20 -81.45 -0.79
C ASP A 1088 44.17 -80.54 -1.57
N PHE A 1089 43.90 -79.24 -1.66
CA PHE A 1089 44.76 -78.28 -2.34
C PHE A 1089 46.14 -78.13 -1.68
N VAL A 1090 46.24 -78.21 -0.35
CA VAL A 1090 47.55 -78.15 0.35
C VAL A 1090 48.49 -79.25 -0.12
N ASN A 1091 47.96 -80.45 -0.40
CA ASN A 1091 48.76 -81.58 -0.85
C ASN A 1091 49.47 -81.31 -2.19
N THR A 1092 48.98 -80.37 -3.01
CA THR A 1092 49.67 -79.96 -4.25
C THR A 1092 51.01 -79.29 -3.99
N PHE A 1093 51.23 -78.76 -2.78
CA PHE A 1093 52.50 -78.16 -2.37
C PHE A 1093 53.52 -79.18 -1.83
N ASP A 1094 53.15 -80.46 -1.72
CA ASP A 1094 54.04 -81.50 -1.18
C ASP A 1094 55.35 -81.64 -1.99
N GLU A 1095 55.29 -81.43 -3.31
CA GLU A 1095 56.47 -81.44 -4.19
C GLU A 1095 57.47 -80.32 -3.85
N TYR A 1096 56.99 -79.23 -3.26
CA TYR A 1096 57.77 -78.06 -2.89
C TYR A 1096 58.25 -78.07 -1.43
N ILE A 1097 57.85 -79.05 -0.61
CA ILE A 1097 58.34 -79.25 0.77
C ILE A 1097 59.85 -79.03 0.93
N PRO A 1098 60.71 -79.51 0.00
CA PRO A 1098 62.14 -79.26 0.06
C PRO A 1098 62.58 -77.80 0.14
N LEU A 1099 61.76 -76.83 -0.29
CA LEU A 1099 62.09 -75.40 -0.31
C LEU A 1099 62.09 -74.77 1.09
N TRP A 1100 61.35 -75.34 2.05
CA TRP A 1100 61.27 -74.88 3.44
C TRP A 1100 61.66 -75.94 4.47
N ALA A 1101 61.64 -77.23 4.12
CA ALA A 1101 62.07 -78.30 5.02
C ALA A 1101 63.59 -78.57 4.98
N ASN A 1102 64.30 -78.18 3.92
CA ASN A 1102 65.75 -78.38 3.80
C ASN A 1102 66.53 -77.09 4.15
N ASP A 1103 67.58 -77.22 4.96
CA ASP A 1103 68.52 -76.14 5.20
C ASP A 1103 69.29 -75.80 3.91
N ARG A 1104 69.20 -74.55 3.46
CA ARG A 1104 69.87 -74.07 2.23
C ARG A 1104 71.39 -74.22 2.29
N ASN A 1105 72.01 -74.07 3.46
CA ASN A 1105 73.45 -74.21 3.62
C ASN A 1105 73.88 -75.68 3.53
N GLU A 1106 73.10 -76.59 4.11
CA GLU A 1106 73.34 -78.03 4.07
C GLU A 1106 73.18 -78.57 2.63
N PHE A 1107 72.13 -78.12 1.92
CA PHE A 1107 71.94 -78.44 0.51
C PHE A 1107 73.07 -77.91 -0.39
N LEU A 1108 73.55 -76.68 -0.15
CA LEU A 1108 74.65 -76.10 -0.93
C LEU A 1108 75.95 -76.87 -0.70
N GLN A 1109 76.24 -77.27 0.54
CA GLN A 1109 77.41 -78.11 0.86
C GLN A 1109 77.34 -79.48 0.17
N GLU A 1110 76.18 -80.13 0.19
CA GLU A 1110 75.96 -81.39 -0.52
C GLU A 1110 76.09 -81.23 -2.04
N PHE A 1111 75.52 -80.17 -2.62
CA PHE A 1111 75.63 -79.91 -4.05
C PHE A 1111 77.07 -79.61 -4.47
N LEU A 1112 77.82 -78.84 -3.68
CA LEU A 1112 79.25 -78.61 -3.93
C LEU A 1112 80.05 -79.91 -3.85
N LYS A 1113 79.69 -80.83 -2.96
CA LYS A 1113 80.42 -82.09 -2.76
C LYS A 1113 80.09 -83.17 -3.80
N TYR A 1114 78.84 -83.25 -4.26
CA TYR A 1114 78.38 -84.32 -5.15
C TYR A 1114 77.97 -83.84 -6.56
N SER A 1115 77.97 -82.51 -6.79
CA SER A 1115 77.59 -81.84 -8.06
C SER A 1115 76.18 -82.17 -8.57
N ARG A 1116 75.34 -82.78 -7.74
CA ARG A 1116 73.92 -83.09 -7.98
C ARG A 1116 73.19 -83.17 -6.64
N ARG A 1117 71.86 -83.04 -6.69
CA ARG A 1117 71.00 -83.26 -5.52
C ARG A 1117 71.03 -84.74 -5.14
N LEU A 1118 71.38 -85.04 -3.89
CA LEU A 1118 71.31 -86.38 -3.33
C LEU A 1118 69.85 -86.77 -3.06
N THR A 1119 69.46 -88.01 -3.39
CA THR A 1119 68.14 -88.55 -3.00
C THR A 1119 68.07 -88.78 -1.49
N TYR A 1120 66.87 -88.91 -0.93
CA TYR A 1120 66.68 -89.15 0.52
C TYR A 1120 67.39 -90.44 0.98
N GLU A 1121 67.36 -91.49 0.16
CA GLU A 1121 68.08 -92.75 0.38
C GLU A 1121 69.60 -92.54 0.37
N GLU A 1122 70.11 -91.71 -0.54
CA GLU A 1122 71.52 -91.32 -0.60
C GLU A 1122 71.94 -90.47 0.63
N LYS A 1123 71.07 -89.58 1.12
CA LYS A 1123 71.33 -88.82 2.36
C LYS A 1123 71.33 -89.71 3.60
N GLN A 1124 70.49 -90.75 3.64
CA GLN A 1124 70.51 -91.76 4.70
C GLN A 1124 71.77 -92.62 4.62
N GLN A 1125 72.25 -92.98 3.42
CA GLN A 1125 73.53 -93.68 3.23
C GLN A 1125 74.74 -92.90 3.73
N ILE A 1126 74.75 -91.56 3.65
CA ILE A 1126 75.83 -90.74 4.22
C ILE A 1126 75.83 -90.77 5.76
N LYS A 1127 74.66 -90.99 6.38
CA LYS A 1127 74.52 -91.10 7.84
C LYS A 1127 74.84 -92.50 8.38
N ASP A 1128 74.97 -93.50 7.50
CA ASP A 1128 75.22 -94.89 7.85
C ASP A 1128 76.67 -95.25 7.48
N GLU A 1129 77.56 -95.36 8.48
CA GLU A 1129 79.02 -95.52 8.26
C GLU A 1129 79.39 -96.82 7.51
N ASP A 1130 78.47 -97.80 7.44
CA ASP A 1130 78.68 -99.11 6.81
C ASP A 1130 78.07 -99.20 5.38
N ALA A 1131 77.49 -98.13 4.84
CA ALA A 1131 76.94 -98.10 3.48
C ALA A 1131 78.01 -97.79 2.41
N PRO A 1132 77.93 -98.35 1.18
CA PRO A 1132 78.91 -98.12 0.13
C PRO A 1132 79.00 -96.63 -0.23
N PRO A 1133 80.21 -96.04 -0.35
CA PRO A 1133 80.37 -94.60 -0.49
C PRO A 1133 79.77 -94.11 -1.80
N ILE A 1134 78.92 -93.08 -1.70
CA ILE A 1134 78.34 -92.39 -2.84
C ILE A 1134 79.47 -91.74 -3.61
N LYS A 1135 79.59 -92.06 -4.91
CA LYS A 1135 80.65 -91.55 -5.79
C LYS A 1135 80.66 -90.02 -5.78
N GLU A 1136 81.63 -89.46 -5.07
CA GLU A 1136 82.07 -88.08 -5.21
C GLU A 1136 82.71 -87.91 -6.60
N ASN A 1137 82.39 -86.83 -7.30
CA ASN A 1137 82.82 -86.62 -8.68
C ASN A 1137 84.27 -86.07 -8.69
N PRO A 1138 85.28 -86.79 -9.22
CA PRO A 1138 86.68 -86.42 -8.99
C PRO A 1138 87.22 -85.49 -10.08
N GLN A 1139 86.75 -84.25 -10.15
CA GLN A 1139 87.48 -83.10 -10.73
C GLN A 1139 86.95 -81.78 -10.13
N ARG A 1140 87.74 -81.19 -9.22
CA ARG A 1140 87.69 -79.81 -8.66
C ARG A 1140 86.34 -79.21 -8.26
#